data_AF-A0A2G2KGJ8-F1
#
_entry.id   AF-A0A2G2KGJ8-F1
#
_cell.length_a   1.000
_cell.length_b   1.000
_cell.length_c   1.000
_cell.angle_alpha   90.00
_cell.angle_beta   90.00
_cell.angle_gamma   90.00
#
_symmetry.space_group_name_H-M   'P 1'
#
loop_
_entity.id
_entity.type
_entity.pdbx_description
1 polymer ?
#
loop_
_entity_poly.entity_id
_entity_poly.type
_entity_poly.pdbx_seq_one_letter_code
_entity_poly.pdbx_strand_id
1 'polypeptide(L)'
;MKNTTLLLLFFISTFSYSQYTIIPDTNFESALAAYDDIPSDGQIPTANINTLTTLDISNSSISDLTGIEAFIALTNLSCSNNMITELNVFEISGLITLNCDNNSLTQLVFNSNLVLLFTSDNNLKSLDLSLNTSLFHVECQNNDLYYLNIKNGNNAGIGFVVASGNTNLSCLNVDDAVTATAGTGVYAGWSKDAGTTYGENCDIYVPDDNFEQALIDLGYDTVLDDFVTTANISSVSFLSVSNKSIDDLTGISGFTSLLSLYCSSNNISLLDLRHNINLVTVSGRQNQFKGLYVQNSPSLKTLDCLGSSQLGFLDITQNTVLETLDCINTGLSTIDVTQNIVLDILKVGGNLNLLTLDISQNTNLTELSCYSSGLTDLDVSNNTLLLDLDISNNDITAIDLKQNTLLTAMNANPIGFPSCIQVADAIAANAGTGIYTTWTKSAGTSYSEFCLEINTYVPDDAFEQKLIDLGYDTILDDYVITENINTVISLNINNLSIANLTGIEAFTVLEKLNCNNNSLTSVDISQNINLLQFKCFNNSLTSLDVLNNVLLTDLRCGENMLTNLDISQNINLIQLRFQTNQINEIYVDILDNLEILYGHANNLTRLNITTNTALTTLHCYNNDISALDLTQNTLLTTMDATLNTNLSCIQVSDATAAITGTGIYATWLKDVGASYAENCGYVQETFVPDDAFEQELINIGYDTVLDNFVITANISGILTLDVISLSIADLTGIEDFSSLSTLRCQFNTLTNLDLSNNTSLSSLFCSDNILISLIVPNSINTLYCYNNSLATLDLTATDIKHLRAYSNDLTAIDLTNNPNLDFLMLGFNNLTNLDINNNLLLETLSLEANSLTSLDLRYHTALTAITVSNNDLTELNLKNKPNLTNTMNATNNTNLTCIQVDDVAAANANVVWFKDVGTSYSLDCNTNSIVSPKVFLQGPLLSPDTVGLMNDDLRVNDLIPTTSPYSDGLKCESSIFNITGNNAIVDWVWVELRDQANNTNIIEGQSALLQRDGDIVTTDGVSDLIFNADPDNYYAAIKHRNHLGIISTNIVALSGTPVNLNFTDANNQITFGSNAQTTYGMPTDTLAMWAGNAGGDTSVRYLGSGNDSNTIKDNVLADSGNTTSSNLHSFTGYNPADINLDGTIRYQGSGNDTNTLKDIILAHPDNQSSPSNLFIILEQFPEN
;
A
#
# COMPACT_ATOMS: atom_id res chain seq x y z
N MET A 1 28.50 9.44 -9.24
CA MET A 1 27.17 9.99 -8.91
C MET A 1 26.18 8.87 -9.16
N LYS A 2 25.92 8.06 -8.12
CA LYS A 2 24.91 7.00 -8.12
C LYS A 2 23.75 7.55 -7.30
N ASN A 3 22.58 7.62 -7.92
CA ASN A 3 21.32 7.99 -7.27
C ASN A 3 20.89 6.87 -6.31
N THR A 4 20.67 7.22 -5.06
CA THR A 4 19.85 6.46 -4.12
C THR A 4 18.78 7.41 -3.64
N THR A 5 17.57 7.21 -4.16
CA THR A 5 16.33 7.85 -3.77
C THR A 5 16.00 7.40 -2.34
N LEU A 6 16.08 8.30 -1.36
CA LEU A 6 15.61 8.05 0.00
C LEU A 6 14.30 8.82 0.17
N LEU A 7 13.23 8.08 0.37
CA LEU A 7 11.89 8.56 0.69
C LEU A 7 11.97 9.19 2.09
N LEU A 8 11.93 10.52 2.20
CA LEU A 8 11.81 11.19 3.49
C LEU A 8 10.34 11.22 3.91
N LEU A 9 9.99 10.34 4.84
CA LEU A 9 8.87 10.57 5.76
C LEU A 9 9.39 11.49 6.86
N PHE A 10 9.05 12.78 6.81
CA PHE A 10 9.31 13.71 7.90
C PHE A 10 8.18 13.62 8.92
N PHE A 11 8.46 12.99 10.06
CA PHE A 11 7.70 13.21 11.29
C PHE A 11 8.16 14.53 11.91
N ILE A 12 7.20 15.40 12.21
CA ILE A 12 7.38 16.71 12.83
C ILE A 12 7.76 16.53 14.31
N SER A 13 8.92 17.04 14.73
CA SER A 13 9.22 17.28 16.15
C SER A 13 8.79 18.70 16.52
N THR A 14 7.53 18.87 16.91
CA THR A 14 7.12 20.02 17.72
C THR A 14 7.54 19.75 19.16
N PHE A 15 7.83 20.82 19.91
CA PHE A 15 7.84 20.78 21.37
C PHE A 15 6.73 19.86 21.87
N SER A 16 7.04 18.81 22.64
CA SER A 16 6.03 17.92 23.24
C SER A 16 5.27 18.65 24.35
N TYR A 17 4.53 19.69 23.99
CA TYR A 17 3.18 19.84 24.50
C TYR A 17 2.36 18.72 23.85
N SER A 18 1.66 17.93 24.67
CA SER A 18 0.63 17.02 24.15
C SER A 18 -0.28 17.81 23.20
N GLN A 19 -0.47 17.33 21.97
CA GLN A 19 -1.42 17.93 21.03
C GLN A 19 -2.83 17.58 21.50
N TYR A 20 -3.71 18.58 21.59
CA TYR A 20 -5.08 18.40 22.03
C TYR A 20 -6.06 18.64 20.87
N THR A 21 -7.09 17.79 20.80
CA THR A 21 -8.26 17.95 19.94
C THR A 21 -9.34 18.66 20.75
N ILE A 22 -9.91 19.73 20.22
CA ILE A 22 -10.98 20.48 20.88
C ILE A 22 -12.28 19.67 20.75
N ILE A 23 -12.96 19.42 21.87
CA ILE A 23 -14.24 18.73 21.97
C ILE A 23 -15.23 19.65 22.70
N PRO A 24 -15.91 20.58 22.00
CA PRO A 24 -16.72 21.61 22.64
C PRO A 24 -17.98 21.09 23.35
N ASP A 25 -18.52 19.96 22.91
CA ASP A 25 -19.70 19.33 23.48
C ASP A 25 -19.32 18.51 24.71
N THR A 26 -19.73 18.96 25.88
CA THR A 26 -19.42 18.30 27.16
C THR A 26 -19.93 16.85 27.24
N ASN A 27 -21.00 16.51 26.51
CA ASN A 27 -21.49 15.13 26.46
C ASN A 27 -20.62 14.27 25.53
N PHE A 28 -20.07 14.84 24.45
CA PHE A 28 -19.13 14.13 23.59
C PHE A 28 -17.82 13.86 24.31
N GLU A 29 -17.27 14.86 24.99
CA GLU A 29 -16.09 14.71 25.85
C GLU A 29 -16.33 13.67 26.95
N SER A 30 -17.50 13.72 27.62
CA SER A 30 -17.87 12.73 28.63
C SER A 30 -17.97 11.30 28.08
N ALA A 31 -18.42 11.13 26.82
CA ALA A 31 -18.47 9.83 26.17
C ALA A 31 -17.06 9.29 25.84
N LEU A 32 -16.07 10.17 25.77
CA LEU A 32 -14.66 9.86 25.52
C LEU A 32 -13.80 9.83 26.80
N ALA A 33 -14.40 9.81 27.99
CA ALA A 33 -13.69 9.92 29.27
C ALA A 33 -12.61 8.84 29.52
N ALA A 34 -12.63 7.73 28.79
CA ALA A 34 -11.57 6.70 28.86
C ALA A 34 -10.27 7.11 28.14
N TYR A 35 -10.35 8.10 27.25
CA TYR A 35 -9.25 8.61 26.41
C TYR A 35 -8.80 10.02 26.83
N ASP A 36 -9.47 10.59 27.83
CA ASP A 36 -9.27 11.94 28.33
C ASP A 36 -8.35 11.95 29.57
N ASP A 37 -7.50 12.97 29.69
CA ASP A 37 -6.61 13.19 30.83
C ASP A 37 -7.22 14.09 31.90
N ILE A 38 -8.05 15.08 31.51
CA ILE A 38 -8.68 16.04 32.42
C ILE A 38 -10.18 16.15 32.10
N PRO A 39 -11.06 15.52 32.91
CA PRO A 39 -12.50 15.56 32.65
C PRO A 39 -13.07 16.98 32.57
N SER A 40 -13.81 17.26 31.48
CA SER A 40 -14.60 18.48 31.28
C SER A 40 -13.78 19.77 31.08
N ASP A 41 -12.61 19.67 30.48
CA ASP A 41 -11.81 20.83 30.06
C ASP A 41 -12.06 21.26 28.59
N GLY A 42 -12.87 20.47 27.86
CA GLY A 42 -13.32 20.76 26.50
C GLY A 42 -12.33 20.33 25.42
N GLN A 43 -11.38 19.44 25.74
CA GLN A 43 -10.36 18.95 24.82
C GLN A 43 -9.86 17.57 25.26
N ILE A 44 -9.23 16.82 24.35
CA ILE A 44 -8.68 15.48 24.63
C ILE A 44 -7.30 15.35 23.96
N PRO A 45 -6.32 14.66 24.56
CA PRO A 45 -5.05 14.37 23.89
C PRO A 45 -5.27 13.65 22.55
N THR A 46 -4.87 14.27 21.44
CA THR A 46 -5.07 13.74 20.08
C THR A 46 -4.47 12.35 19.90
N ALA A 47 -3.32 12.08 20.55
CA ALA A 47 -2.64 10.79 20.51
C ALA A 47 -3.48 9.63 21.09
N ASN A 48 -4.46 9.92 21.95
CA ASN A 48 -5.31 8.90 22.56
C ASN A 48 -6.50 8.50 21.66
N ILE A 49 -6.84 9.33 20.66
CA ILE A 49 -8.01 9.12 19.80
C ILE A 49 -7.65 8.83 18.34
N ASN A 50 -6.47 9.27 17.87
CA ASN A 50 -6.07 9.15 16.46
C ASN A 50 -5.76 7.71 16.00
N THR A 51 -5.65 6.76 16.92
CA THR A 51 -5.46 5.32 16.64
C THR A 51 -6.73 4.49 16.78
N LEU A 52 -7.85 5.08 17.21
CA LEU A 52 -9.10 4.36 17.43
C LEU A 52 -9.73 3.95 16.10
N THR A 53 -9.96 2.65 15.94
CA THR A 53 -10.58 2.07 14.73
C THR A 53 -12.08 1.92 14.87
N THR A 54 -12.62 1.93 16.09
CA THR A 54 -14.06 1.82 16.37
C THR A 54 -14.48 2.79 17.48
N LEU A 55 -15.62 3.47 17.30
CA LEU A 55 -16.18 4.39 18.28
C LEU A 55 -17.70 4.25 18.33
N ASP A 56 -18.23 3.92 19.52
CA ASP A 56 -19.66 3.96 19.81
C ASP A 56 -19.93 4.99 20.90
N ILE A 57 -20.62 6.05 20.51
CA ILE A 57 -21.05 7.18 21.34
C ILE A 57 -22.57 7.34 21.30
N SER A 58 -23.27 6.25 21.02
CA SER A 58 -24.73 6.25 20.93
C SER A 58 -25.40 6.55 22.27
N ASN A 59 -26.60 7.14 22.24
CA ASN A 59 -27.42 7.43 23.43
C ASN A 59 -26.76 8.37 24.45
N SER A 60 -25.91 9.29 23.99
CA SER A 60 -25.10 10.16 24.86
C SER A 60 -25.63 11.60 24.95
N SER A 61 -26.74 11.92 24.26
CA SER A 61 -27.29 13.28 24.18
C SER A 61 -26.30 14.31 23.58
N ILE A 62 -25.45 13.86 22.67
CA ILE A 62 -24.46 14.69 21.97
C ILE A 62 -25.17 15.56 20.94
N SER A 63 -24.82 16.84 20.86
CA SER A 63 -25.40 17.80 19.91
C SER A 63 -24.38 18.30 18.88
N ASP A 64 -23.10 18.27 19.22
CA ASP A 64 -22.00 18.73 18.38
C ASP A 64 -20.85 17.70 18.41
N LEU A 65 -20.42 17.24 17.23
CA LEU A 65 -19.33 16.28 17.03
C LEU A 65 -18.04 16.93 16.53
N THR A 66 -17.88 18.25 16.69
CA THR A 66 -16.61 18.93 16.43
C THR A 66 -15.46 18.19 17.13
N GLY A 67 -14.40 17.91 16.37
CA GLY A 67 -13.24 17.12 16.80
C GLY A 67 -13.27 15.65 16.37
N ILE A 68 -14.37 15.15 15.79
CA ILE A 68 -14.45 13.79 15.24
C ILE A 68 -13.47 13.57 14.07
N GLU A 69 -13.07 14.63 13.37
CA GLU A 69 -12.08 14.62 12.30
C GLU A 69 -10.68 14.15 12.75
N ALA A 70 -10.37 14.25 14.05
CA ALA A 70 -9.10 13.78 14.60
C ALA A 70 -8.98 12.25 14.72
N PHE A 71 -10.08 11.51 14.52
CA PHE A 71 -10.14 10.05 14.60
C PHE A 71 -9.74 9.41 13.27
N ILE A 72 -8.51 9.68 12.83
CA ILE A 72 -8.03 9.35 11.47
C ILE A 72 -8.00 7.85 11.14
N ALA A 73 -7.92 6.97 12.15
CA ALA A 73 -7.91 5.51 11.99
C ALA A 73 -9.31 4.87 12.03
N LEU A 74 -10.37 5.66 12.21
CA LEU A 74 -11.71 5.15 12.48
C LEU A 74 -12.32 4.46 11.25
N THR A 75 -12.71 3.20 11.43
CA THR A 75 -13.37 2.38 10.39
C THR A 75 -14.85 2.16 10.70
N ASN A 76 -15.25 2.25 11.97
CA ASN A 76 -16.63 2.08 12.40
C ASN A 76 -17.04 3.18 13.39
N LEU A 77 -18.08 3.96 13.05
CA LEU A 77 -18.65 4.99 13.91
C LEU A 77 -20.14 4.71 14.17
N SER A 78 -20.52 4.65 15.45
CA SER A 78 -21.92 4.69 15.87
C SER A 78 -22.16 5.92 16.75
N CYS A 79 -22.97 6.85 16.25
CA CYS A 79 -23.42 8.05 16.95
C CYS A 79 -24.95 8.15 17.01
N SER A 80 -25.62 6.99 17.01
CA SER A 80 -27.07 6.88 17.00
C SER A 80 -27.73 7.43 18.28
N ASN A 81 -29.00 7.82 18.21
CA ASN A 81 -29.80 8.26 19.37
C ASN A 81 -29.18 9.48 20.09
N ASN A 82 -28.84 10.52 19.32
CA ASN A 82 -28.25 11.76 19.81
C ASN A 82 -29.08 12.97 19.30
N MET A 83 -28.54 14.18 19.39
CA MET A 83 -29.19 15.46 19.02
C MET A 83 -28.42 16.20 17.92
N ILE A 84 -27.69 15.46 17.07
CA ILE A 84 -26.81 16.03 16.04
C ILE A 84 -27.66 16.56 14.87
N THR A 85 -27.37 17.78 14.40
CA THR A 85 -28.08 18.42 13.27
C THR A 85 -27.30 18.45 11.97
N GLU A 86 -25.98 18.45 12.04
CA GLU A 86 -25.08 18.40 10.88
C GLU A 86 -23.96 17.41 11.21
N LEU A 87 -23.66 16.50 10.29
CA LEU A 87 -22.58 15.52 10.46
C LEU A 87 -21.66 15.53 9.24
N ASN A 88 -20.39 15.84 9.48
CA ASN A 88 -19.33 15.72 8.49
C ASN A 88 -18.29 14.72 8.98
N VAL A 89 -18.20 13.58 8.31
CA VAL A 89 -17.22 12.51 8.56
C VAL A 89 -16.34 12.27 7.34
N PHE A 90 -16.25 13.26 6.44
CA PHE A 90 -15.51 13.13 5.19
C PHE A 90 -14.02 12.84 5.40
N GLU A 91 -13.39 13.51 6.38
CA GLU A 91 -11.94 13.39 6.65
C GLU A 91 -11.55 12.03 7.25
N ILE A 92 -12.52 11.25 7.72
CA ILE A 92 -12.32 9.89 8.22
C ILE A 92 -12.23 8.94 7.03
N SER A 93 -11.12 8.99 6.29
CA SER A 93 -10.94 8.27 5.02
C SER A 93 -11.10 6.75 5.13
N GLY A 94 -10.85 6.16 6.31
CA GLY A 94 -11.00 4.73 6.58
C GLY A 94 -12.42 4.28 6.94
N LEU A 95 -13.41 5.17 7.03
CA LEU A 95 -14.74 4.84 7.53
C LEU A 95 -15.49 3.90 6.58
N ILE A 96 -15.83 2.70 7.05
CA ILE A 96 -16.53 1.63 6.33
C ILE A 96 -17.98 1.50 6.82
N THR A 97 -18.20 1.68 8.14
CA THR A 97 -19.52 1.62 8.75
C THR A 97 -19.86 2.93 9.43
N LEU A 98 -21.01 3.50 9.08
CA LEU A 98 -21.57 4.67 9.74
C LEU A 98 -23.00 4.40 10.20
N ASN A 99 -23.23 4.49 11.50
CA ASN A 99 -24.56 4.50 12.09
C ASN A 99 -24.84 5.83 12.80
N CYS A 100 -25.72 6.64 12.21
CA CYS A 100 -26.19 7.90 12.74
C CYS A 100 -27.73 7.95 12.86
N ASP A 101 -28.38 6.80 13.04
CA ASP A 101 -29.83 6.68 13.23
C ASP A 101 -30.35 7.55 14.40
N ASN A 102 -31.59 8.01 14.30
CA ASN A 102 -32.32 8.71 15.35
C ASN A 102 -31.56 9.94 15.88
N ASN A 103 -31.33 10.89 14.99
CA ASN A 103 -30.73 12.21 15.25
C ASN A 103 -31.67 13.30 14.69
N SER A 104 -31.15 14.50 14.41
CA SER A 104 -31.89 15.58 13.75
C SER A 104 -31.12 16.10 12.52
N LEU A 105 -30.43 15.20 11.82
CA LEU A 105 -29.53 15.55 10.72
C LEU A 105 -30.30 16.16 9.55
N THR A 106 -29.98 17.40 9.19
CA THR A 106 -30.43 18.03 7.94
C THR A 106 -29.40 17.89 6.83
N GLN A 107 -28.15 17.61 7.19
CA GLN A 107 -27.04 17.46 6.27
C GLN A 107 -26.08 16.38 6.76
N LEU A 108 -25.62 15.54 5.82
CA LEU A 108 -24.70 14.44 6.07
C LEU A 108 -23.64 14.43 4.95
N VAL A 109 -22.36 14.49 5.34
CA VAL A 109 -21.22 14.51 4.41
C VAL A 109 -20.23 13.42 4.80
N PHE A 110 -19.83 12.61 3.82
CA PHE A 110 -19.09 11.36 4.02
C PHE A 110 -18.24 11.01 2.79
N ASN A 111 -17.27 10.11 2.98
CA ASN A 111 -16.39 9.60 1.93
C ASN A 111 -17.08 8.54 1.03
N SER A 112 -16.37 8.02 0.03
CA SER A 112 -16.87 6.98 -0.90
C SER A 112 -16.73 5.53 -0.41
N ASN A 113 -16.16 5.30 0.78
CA ASN A 113 -15.70 3.97 1.22
C ASN A 113 -16.72 3.19 2.05
N LEU A 114 -17.88 3.79 2.34
CA LEU A 114 -18.93 3.15 3.13
C LEU A 114 -19.43 1.85 2.49
N VAL A 115 -19.52 0.81 3.33
CA VAL A 115 -20.14 -0.48 3.04
C VAL A 115 -21.49 -0.58 3.74
N LEU A 116 -21.59 -0.09 4.98
CA LEU A 116 -22.80 -0.13 5.80
C LEU A 116 -23.19 1.28 6.23
N LEU A 117 -24.41 1.70 5.89
CA LEU A 117 -24.93 3.03 6.21
C LEU A 117 -26.31 2.94 6.88
N PHE A 118 -26.42 3.49 8.08
CA PHE A 118 -27.65 3.61 8.85
C PHE A 118 -27.90 5.10 9.18
N THR A 119 -28.92 5.71 8.56
CA THR A 119 -29.28 7.14 8.66
C THR A 119 -30.77 7.36 8.92
N SER A 120 -31.47 6.32 9.39
CA SER A 120 -32.90 6.32 9.66
C SER A 120 -33.29 7.33 10.74
N ASP A 121 -34.54 7.79 10.69
CA ASP A 121 -35.13 8.69 11.71
C ASP A 121 -34.32 10.00 11.86
N ASN A 122 -34.14 10.72 10.75
CA ASN A 122 -33.43 12.00 10.66
C ASN A 122 -34.27 13.04 9.86
N ASN A 123 -33.68 14.17 9.47
CA ASN A 123 -34.32 15.26 8.72
C ASN A 123 -33.67 15.51 7.34
N LEU A 124 -33.04 14.49 6.75
CA LEU A 124 -32.35 14.62 5.47
C LEU A 124 -33.38 14.84 4.34
N LYS A 125 -33.07 15.80 3.46
CA LYS A 125 -33.87 16.09 2.24
C LYS A 125 -33.31 15.49 0.97
N SER A 126 -32.00 15.24 0.95
CA SER A 126 -31.33 14.59 -0.16
C SER A 126 -30.26 13.64 0.39
N LEU A 127 -30.05 12.54 -0.34
CA LEU A 127 -28.97 11.61 -0.05
C LEU A 127 -28.43 11.06 -1.38
N ASP A 128 -27.17 11.39 -1.69
CA ASP A 128 -26.48 10.91 -2.88
C ASP A 128 -25.40 9.91 -2.48
N LEU A 129 -25.60 8.65 -2.86
CA LEU A 129 -24.74 7.50 -2.59
C LEU A 129 -24.08 6.98 -3.87
N SER A 130 -24.13 7.74 -4.98
CA SER A 130 -23.66 7.25 -6.28
C SER A 130 -22.14 7.04 -6.38
N LEU A 131 -21.35 7.62 -5.47
CA LEU A 131 -19.91 7.36 -5.36
C LEU A 131 -19.56 6.19 -4.43
N ASN A 132 -20.52 5.68 -3.65
CA ASN A 132 -20.27 4.61 -2.68
C ASN A 132 -20.44 3.24 -3.34
N THR A 133 -19.51 2.88 -4.21
CA THR A 133 -19.55 1.63 -5.01
C THR A 133 -19.40 0.37 -4.17
N SER A 134 -19.00 0.48 -2.90
CA SER A 134 -18.82 -0.67 -1.98
C SER A 134 -20.02 -0.93 -1.07
N LEU A 135 -21.13 -0.19 -1.22
CA LEU A 135 -22.31 -0.36 -0.36
C LEU A 135 -22.87 -1.78 -0.43
N PHE A 136 -23.11 -2.34 0.75
CA PHE A 136 -23.83 -3.59 0.97
C PHE A 136 -25.19 -3.36 1.63
N HIS A 137 -25.31 -2.32 2.47
CA HIS A 137 -26.47 -2.07 3.32
C HIS A 137 -26.77 -0.57 3.40
N VAL A 138 -28.03 -0.20 3.15
CA VAL A 138 -28.51 1.18 3.34
C VAL A 138 -29.84 1.20 4.08
N GLU A 139 -29.88 1.84 5.26
CA GLU A 139 -31.10 2.18 5.98
C GLU A 139 -31.24 3.71 6.05
N CYS A 140 -32.30 4.25 5.45
CA CYS A 140 -32.59 5.68 5.42
C CYS A 140 -34.08 5.96 5.62
N GLN A 141 -34.78 5.09 6.38
CA GLN A 141 -36.21 5.23 6.62
C GLN A 141 -36.55 6.47 7.46
N ASN A 142 -37.78 6.97 7.34
CA ASN A 142 -38.31 8.07 8.14
C ASN A 142 -37.44 9.35 8.12
N ASN A 143 -36.94 9.72 6.95
CA ASN A 143 -36.38 11.05 6.69
C ASN A 143 -37.42 11.93 5.97
N ASP A 144 -36.99 13.07 5.41
CA ASP A 144 -37.81 13.92 4.54
C ASP A 144 -37.24 13.97 3.11
N LEU A 145 -36.77 12.83 2.60
CA LEU A 145 -36.05 12.78 1.33
C LEU A 145 -36.95 13.18 0.16
N TYR A 146 -36.47 14.13 -0.65
CA TYR A 146 -36.97 14.48 -1.99
C TYR A 146 -36.13 13.82 -3.08
N TYR A 147 -34.87 13.50 -2.77
CA TYR A 147 -33.91 12.89 -3.68
C TYR A 147 -33.10 11.79 -2.98
N LEU A 148 -33.09 10.61 -3.58
CA LEU A 148 -32.24 9.50 -3.16
C LEU A 148 -31.59 8.90 -4.41
N ASN A 149 -30.28 9.04 -4.51
CA ASN A 149 -29.49 8.47 -5.59
C ASN A 149 -28.61 7.35 -5.07
N ILE A 150 -28.92 6.12 -5.46
CA ILE A 150 -28.10 4.96 -5.13
C ILE A 150 -27.55 4.29 -6.39
N LYS A 151 -27.63 4.96 -7.55
CA LYS A 151 -27.08 4.48 -8.82
C LYS A 151 -25.55 4.54 -8.78
N ASN A 152 -24.95 3.56 -8.13
CA ASN A 152 -23.53 3.49 -7.82
C ASN A 152 -22.79 2.39 -8.59
N GLY A 153 -23.44 1.75 -9.58
CA GLY A 153 -22.88 0.61 -10.30
C GLY A 153 -22.77 -0.68 -9.48
N ASN A 154 -23.24 -0.69 -8.24
CA ASN A 154 -23.20 -1.83 -7.31
C ASN A 154 -24.58 -2.16 -6.71
N ASN A 155 -25.70 -1.77 -7.32
CA ASN A 155 -27.03 -2.18 -6.84
C ASN A 155 -27.20 -3.69 -6.76
N ALA A 156 -26.46 -4.45 -7.58
CA ALA A 156 -26.42 -5.91 -7.53
C ALA A 156 -25.71 -6.46 -6.28
N GLY A 157 -24.77 -5.72 -5.69
CA GLY A 157 -24.07 -6.08 -4.46
C GLY A 157 -24.73 -5.56 -3.18
N ILE A 158 -25.67 -4.61 -3.28
CA ILE A 158 -26.43 -4.12 -2.12
C ILE A 158 -27.46 -5.18 -1.69
N GLY A 159 -27.21 -5.82 -0.56
CA GLY A 159 -28.10 -6.83 0.01
C GLY A 159 -29.48 -6.30 0.35
N PHE A 160 -29.57 -5.04 0.83
CA PHE A 160 -30.85 -4.42 1.15
C PHE A 160 -30.80 -2.90 1.26
N VAL A 161 -31.92 -2.28 0.87
CA VAL A 161 -32.18 -0.84 0.98
C VAL A 161 -33.53 -0.65 1.67
N VAL A 162 -33.54 0.14 2.75
CA VAL A 162 -34.76 0.47 3.50
C VAL A 162 -34.98 1.98 3.47
N ALA A 163 -35.85 2.44 2.56
CA ALA A 163 -36.10 3.86 2.29
C ALA A 163 -37.57 4.27 2.54
N SER A 164 -38.34 3.48 3.29
CA SER A 164 -39.74 3.78 3.61
C SER A 164 -39.91 4.96 4.57
N GLY A 165 -41.05 5.65 4.56
CA GLY A 165 -41.31 6.79 5.43
C GLY A 165 -40.80 8.14 4.91
N ASN A 166 -40.31 8.18 3.67
CA ASN A 166 -39.87 9.37 2.92
C ASN A 166 -40.96 9.82 1.95
N THR A 167 -42.06 10.38 2.45
CA THR A 167 -43.27 10.59 1.64
C THR A 167 -43.13 11.60 0.49
N ASN A 168 -42.09 12.43 0.51
CA ASN A 168 -41.79 13.41 -0.54
C ASN A 168 -40.90 12.84 -1.66
N LEU A 169 -40.35 11.63 -1.49
CA LEU A 169 -39.48 10.99 -2.47
C LEU A 169 -40.32 10.47 -3.64
N SER A 170 -40.29 11.18 -4.77
CA SER A 170 -41.06 10.81 -5.97
C SER A 170 -40.36 9.72 -6.78
N CYS A 171 -39.02 9.74 -6.82
CA CYS A 171 -38.19 8.85 -7.63
C CYS A 171 -36.92 8.46 -6.87
N LEU A 172 -36.58 7.17 -6.89
CA LEU A 172 -35.37 6.59 -6.32
C LEU A 172 -34.46 6.16 -7.48
N ASN A 173 -33.28 6.77 -7.57
CA ASN A 173 -32.36 6.56 -8.69
C ASN A 173 -31.52 5.29 -8.49
N VAL A 174 -31.58 4.34 -9.44
CA VAL A 174 -30.98 2.99 -9.37
C VAL A 174 -30.23 2.64 -10.66
N ASP A 175 -29.41 1.59 -10.62
CA ASP A 175 -28.64 1.09 -11.77
C ASP A 175 -29.52 0.43 -12.85
N ASP A 176 -30.57 -0.30 -12.46
CA ASP A 176 -31.54 -0.93 -13.36
C ASP A 176 -32.97 -0.69 -12.85
N ALA A 177 -33.63 0.32 -13.42
CA ALA A 177 -34.98 0.70 -12.99
C ALA A 177 -36.04 -0.33 -13.39
N VAL A 178 -35.80 -1.10 -14.45
CA VAL A 178 -36.73 -2.11 -14.95
C VAL A 178 -36.81 -3.27 -13.98
N THR A 179 -35.65 -3.81 -13.58
CA THR A 179 -35.54 -4.91 -12.64
C THR A 179 -35.99 -4.48 -11.24
N ALA A 180 -35.63 -3.27 -10.81
CA ALA A 180 -36.09 -2.70 -9.54
C ALA A 180 -37.62 -2.56 -9.48
N THR A 181 -38.25 -2.06 -10.55
CA THR A 181 -39.72 -1.91 -10.62
C THR A 181 -40.44 -3.26 -10.64
N ALA A 182 -39.83 -4.29 -11.24
CA ALA A 182 -40.38 -5.64 -11.23
C ALA A 182 -40.34 -6.30 -9.83
N GLY A 183 -39.49 -5.79 -8.91
CA GLY A 183 -39.31 -6.35 -7.58
C GLY A 183 -38.69 -7.75 -7.61
N THR A 184 -37.81 -8.01 -8.58
CA THR A 184 -37.16 -9.30 -8.80
C THR A 184 -35.64 -9.20 -8.59
N GLY A 185 -34.98 -10.34 -8.34
CA GLY A 185 -33.53 -10.34 -8.08
C GLY A 185 -33.18 -9.64 -6.77
N VAL A 186 -32.10 -8.87 -6.77
CA VAL A 186 -31.55 -8.15 -5.60
C VAL A 186 -32.52 -7.10 -5.02
N TYR A 187 -33.40 -6.55 -5.85
CA TYR A 187 -34.37 -5.53 -5.46
C TYR A 187 -35.57 -6.08 -4.68
N ALA A 188 -35.74 -7.41 -4.58
CA ALA A 188 -36.87 -8.02 -3.88
C ALA A 188 -36.87 -7.76 -2.37
N GLY A 189 -35.68 -7.49 -1.79
CA GLY A 189 -35.51 -7.13 -0.38
C GLY A 189 -35.59 -5.63 -0.11
N TRP A 190 -35.70 -4.79 -1.15
CA TRP A 190 -35.71 -3.35 -0.99
C TRP A 190 -37.10 -2.84 -0.63
N SER A 191 -37.16 -1.80 0.20
CA SER A 191 -38.41 -1.16 0.58
C SER A 191 -38.36 0.36 0.39
N LYS A 192 -39.49 0.91 -0.02
CA LYS A 192 -39.71 2.35 -0.28
C LYS A 192 -41.20 2.67 -0.12
N ASP A 193 -41.55 3.94 -0.11
CA ASP A 193 -42.95 4.36 -0.06
C ASP A 193 -43.73 3.98 -1.33
N ALA A 194 -45.04 3.81 -1.16
CA ALA A 194 -45.92 3.38 -2.24
C ALA A 194 -46.01 4.41 -3.40
N GLY A 195 -45.74 5.69 -3.12
CA GLY A 195 -45.75 6.77 -4.11
C GLY A 195 -44.44 6.94 -4.90
N THR A 196 -43.34 6.35 -4.43
CA THR A 196 -42.01 6.48 -5.02
C THR A 196 -41.84 5.53 -6.20
N THR A 197 -41.28 5.96 -7.33
CA THR A 197 -40.89 5.07 -8.46
C THR A 197 -39.40 4.77 -8.45
N TYR A 198 -38.96 3.69 -9.10
CA TYR A 198 -37.55 3.50 -9.42
C TYR A 198 -37.25 4.13 -10.78
N GLY A 199 -36.10 4.78 -10.93
CA GLY A 199 -35.66 5.42 -12.17
C GLY A 199 -34.15 5.34 -12.35
N GLU A 200 -33.66 5.48 -13.57
CA GLU A 200 -32.21 5.59 -13.87
C GLU A 200 -31.78 7.03 -14.13
N ASN A 201 -32.77 7.93 -14.29
CA ASN A 201 -32.62 9.34 -14.60
C ASN A 201 -33.74 10.13 -13.90
N CYS A 202 -33.85 10.00 -12.58
CA CYS A 202 -34.76 10.83 -11.79
C CYS A 202 -34.45 12.33 -12.01
N ASP A 203 -35.45 13.20 -11.83
CA ASP A 203 -35.22 14.64 -11.80
C ASP A 203 -34.34 15.00 -10.61
N ILE A 204 -33.48 16.00 -10.77
CA ILE A 204 -32.50 16.42 -9.78
C ILE A 204 -33.15 17.44 -8.86
N TYR A 205 -33.02 17.23 -7.55
CA TYR A 205 -33.53 18.15 -6.54
C TYR A 205 -32.64 19.39 -6.40
N VAL A 206 -33.25 20.57 -6.46
CA VAL A 206 -32.63 21.90 -6.43
C VAL A 206 -33.38 22.78 -5.42
N PRO A 207 -33.10 22.66 -4.11
CA PRO A 207 -33.90 23.28 -3.05
C PRO A 207 -33.74 24.81 -2.89
N ASP A 208 -32.75 25.41 -3.53
CA ASP A 208 -32.49 26.85 -3.43
C ASP A 208 -33.22 27.58 -4.56
N ASP A 209 -34.27 28.34 -4.19
CA ASP A 209 -35.06 29.14 -5.13
C ASP A 209 -34.19 30.06 -6.01
N ASN A 210 -33.08 30.61 -5.50
CA ASN A 210 -32.20 31.47 -6.28
C ASN A 210 -31.34 30.67 -7.26
N PHE A 211 -30.92 29.45 -6.91
CA PHE A 211 -30.21 28.56 -7.82
C PHE A 211 -31.14 28.07 -8.93
N GLU A 212 -32.32 27.57 -8.58
CA GLU A 212 -33.32 27.12 -9.55
C GLU A 212 -33.74 28.29 -10.47
N GLN A 213 -34.01 29.48 -9.91
CA GLN A 213 -34.29 30.67 -10.72
C GLN A 213 -33.12 31.03 -11.65
N ALA A 214 -31.86 30.82 -11.25
CA ALA A 214 -30.73 31.00 -12.14
C ALA A 214 -30.70 29.97 -13.28
N LEU A 215 -31.12 28.72 -13.04
CA LEU A 215 -31.26 27.70 -14.07
C LEU A 215 -32.41 28.04 -15.06
N ILE A 216 -33.53 28.57 -14.56
CA ILE A 216 -34.63 29.08 -15.38
C ILE A 216 -34.16 30.24 -16.26
N ASP A 217 -33.44 31.21 -15.68
CA ASP A 217 -32.89 32.35 -16.41
C ASP A 217 -31.92 31.93 -17.53
N LEU A 218 -31.18 30.84 -17.32
CA LEU A 218 -30.26 30.24 -18.29
C LEU A 218 -30.97 29.34 -19.32
N GLY A 219 -32.24 29.02 -19.12
CA GLY A 219 -33.05 28.18 -20.00
C GLY A 219 -32.84 26.67 -19.82
N TYR A 220 -32.25 26.26 -18.70
CA TYR A 220 -32.14 24.84 -18.32
C TYR A 220 -33.37 24.33 -17.57
N ASP A 221 -34.22 25.26 -17.13
CA ASP A 221 -35.47 24.96 -16.45
C ASP A 221 -36.59 25.95 -16.85
N THR A 222 -37.83 25.68 -16.44
CA THR A 222 -39.03 26.38 -16.90
C THR A 222 -39.98 26.84 -15.80
N VAL A 223 -39.87 26.26 -14.60
CA VAL A 223 -40.74 26.54 -13.46
C VAL A 223 -39.91 26.51 -12.18
N LEU A 224 -40.40 27.13 -11.11
CA LEU A 224 -39.78 27.08 -9.79
C LEU A 224 -40.53 26.01 -8.99
N ASP A 225 -40.04 24.78 -8.99
CA ASP A 225 -40.68 23.62 -8.35
C ASP A 225 -39.74 22.71 -7.54
N ASP A 226 -38.53 23.20 -7.21
CA ASP A 226 -37.43 22.50 -6.54
C ASP A 226 -36.78 21.37 -7.37
N PHE A 227 -37.05 21.27 -8.69
CA PHE A 227 -36.54 20.19 -9.51
C PHE A 227 -36.11 20.64 -10.90
N VAL A 228 -34.98 20.09 -11.37
CA VAL A 228 -34.55 20.24 -12.76
C VAL A 228 -34.40 18.88 -13.44
N THR A 229 -34.89 18.78 -14.68
CA THR A 229 -34.78 17.54 -15.44
C THR A 229 -33.33 17.23 -15.83
N THR A 230 -32.87 16.02 -15.51
CA THR A 230 -31.50 15.54 -15.80
C THR A 230 -31.10 15.71 -17.28
N ALA A 231 -32.04 15.53 -18.20
CA ALA A 231 -31.78 15.71 -19.64
C ALA A 231 -31.44 17.17 -20.03
N ASN A 232 -31.89 18.16 -19.26
CA ASN A 232 -31.61 19.57 -19.55
C ASN A 232 -30.21 20.00 -19.11
N ILE A 233 -29.65 19.34 -18.08
CA ILE A 233 -28.40 19.77 -17.43
C ILE A 233 -27.21 18.83 -17.67
N SER A 234 -27.44 17.54 -17.96
CA SER A 234 -26.37 16.53 -18.11
C SER A 234 -25.37 16.83 -19.23
N SER A 235 -25.77 17.54 -20.29
CA SER A 235 -24.88 17.95 -21.39
C SER A 235 -24.23 19.33 -21.21
N VAL A 236 -24.55 20.04 -20.12
CA VAL A 236 -24.05 21.41 -19.89
C VAL A 236 -22.59 21.35 -19.47
N SER A 237 -21.73 22.00 -20.27
CA SER A 237 -20.28 22.05 -20.05
C SER A 237 -19.79 23.33 -19.38
N PHE A 238 -20.63 24.37 -19.31
CA PHE A 238 -20.31 25.65 -18.68
C PHE A 238 -21.53 26.16 -17.90
N LEU A 239 -21.33 26.43 -16.61
CA LEU A 239 -22.35 27.01 -15.73
C LEU A 239 -21.79 28.25 -15.03
N SER A 240 -22.55 29.35 -15.10
CA SER A 240 -22.21 30.60 -14.41
C SER A 240 -23.42 31.14 -13.65
N VAL A 241 -23.34 31.06 -12.32
CA VAL A 241 -24.37 31.46 -11.36
C VAL A 241 -23.82 32.42 -10.29
N SER A 242 -22.75 33.15 -10.62
CA SER A 242 -22.15 34.16 -9.73
C SER A 242 -23.08 35.33 -9.42
N ASN A 243 -22.99 35.88 -8.20
CA ASN A 243 -23.71 37.06 -7.73
C ASN A 243 -25.24 36.92 -7.84
N LYS A 244 -25.76 35.79 -7.37
CA LYS A 244 -27.19 35.43 -7.39
C LYS A 244 -27.80 35.27 -6.00
N SER A 245 -27.01 35.44 -4.94
CA SER A 245 -27.43 35.20 -3.54
C SER A 245 -27.87 33.75 -3.32
N ILE A 246 -27.17 32.81 -3.95
CA ILE A 246 -27.39 31.37 -3.77
C ILE A 246 -26.77 30.95 -2.44
N ASP A 247 -27.52 30.22 -1.62
CA ASP A 247 -27.08 29.68 -0.33
C ASP A 247 -26.74 28.18 -0.46
N ASP A 248 -27.37 27.46 -1.38
CA ASP A 248 -27.19 26.01 -1.59
C ASP A 248 -27.15 25.64 -3.09
N LEU A 249 -26.12 24.87 -3.49
CA LEU A 249 -25.93 24.35 -4.86
C LEU A 249 -26.29 22.86 -4.99
N THR A 250 -27.06 22.31 -4.04
CA THR A 250 -27.64 20.97 -4.15
C THR A 250 -28.29 20.81 -5.53
N GLY A 251 -27.95 19.71 -6.20
CA GLY A 251 -28.29 19.42 -7.58
C GLY A 251 -27.15 19.65 -8.59
N ILE A 252 -26.04 20.27 -8.20
CA ILE A 252 -24.86 20.44 -9.06
C ILE A 252 -24.28 19.10 -9.56
N SER A 253 -24.48 18.00 -8.84
CA SER A 253 -24.05 16.65 -9.24
C SER A 253 -24.70 16.17 -10.55
N GLY A 254 -25.87 16.70 -10.92
CA GLY A 254 -26.55 16.41 -12.19
C GLY A 254 -25.85 16.98 -13.43
N PHE A 255 -24.91 17.92 -13.28
CA PHE A 255 -24.15 18.51 -14.37
C PHE A 255 -22.92 17.66 -14.72
N THR A 256 -23.16 16.44 -15.22
CA THR A 256 -22.12 15.42 -15.42
C THR A 256 -21.08 15.75 -16.50
N SER A 257 -21.42 16.62 -17.45
CA SER A 257 -20.50 17.10 -18.51
C SER A 257 -19.80 18.43 -18.17
N LEU A 258 -19.93 18.94 -16.93
CA LEU A 258 -19.45 20.27 -16.56
C LEU A 258 -17.93 20.37 -16.62
N LEU A 259 -17.42 21.31 -17.43
CA LEU A 259 -16.00 21.64 -17.55
C LEU A 259 -15.66 22.91 -16.76
N SER A 260 -16.61 23.83 -16.61
CA SER A 260 -16.37 25.10 -15.93
C SER A 260 -17.56 25.55 -15.10
N LEU A 261 -17.29 25.83 -13.82
CA LEU A 261 -18.26 26.34 -12.85
C LEU A 261 -17.83 27.72 -12.32
N TYR A 262 -18.67 28.73 -12.51
CA TYR A 262 -18.52 30.06 -11.92
C TYR A 262 -19.67 30.32 -10.94
N CYS A 263 -19.39 30.30 -9.65
CA CYS A 263 -20.38 30.47 -8.57
C CYS A 263 -19.95 31.52 -7.54
N SER A 264 -19.12 32.48 -7.96
CA SER A 264 -18.53 33.50 -7.09
C SER A 264 -19.55 34.50 -6.54
N SER A 265 -19.26 35.11 -5.38
CA SER A 265 -20.06 36.13 -4.71
C SER A 265 -21.48 35.65 -4.38
N ASN A 266 -21.59 34.49 -3.75
CA ASN A 266 -22.82 33.90 -3.21
C ASN A 266 -22.62 33.60 -1.71
N ASN A 267 -23.53 32.87 -1.06
CA ASN A 267 -23.41 32.50 0.36
C ASN A 267 -23.28 30.97 0.54
N ILE A 268 -22.72 30.28 -0.45
CA ILE A 268 -22.67 28.82 -0.45
C ILE A 268 -21.81 28.34 0.71
N SER A 269 -22.37 27.50 1.58
CA SER A 269 -21.66 26.97 2.76
C SER A 269 -21.01 25.61 2.51
N LEU A 270 -21.57 24.78 1.65
CA LEU A 270 -20.99 23.50 1.27
C LEU A 270 -21.04 23.33 -0.24
N LEU A 271 -19.92 22.91 -0.83
CA LEU A 271 -19.84 22.66 -2.26
C LEU A 271 -19.16 21.31 -2.51
N ASP A 272 -19.97 20.32 -2.88
CA ASP A 272 -19.49 18.99 -3.27
C ASP A 272 -19.48 18.85 -4.79
N LEU A 273 -18.29 18.71 -5.37
CA LEU A 273 -18.05 18.59 -6.81
C LEU A 273 -17.49 17.23 -7.21
N ARG A 274 -17.50 16.24 -6.30
CA ARG A 274 -16.90 14.91 -6.54
C ARG A 274 -17.57 14.12 -7.66
N HIS A 275 -18.80 14.49 -8.04
CA HIS A 275 -19.54 13.91 -9.16
C HIS A 275 -19.24 14.62 -10.50
N ASN A 276 -18.67 15.82 -10.48
CA ASN A 276 -18.39 16.63 -11.67
C ASN A 276 -16.98 16.33 -12.21
N ILE A 277 -16.71 15.05 -12.51
CA ILE A 277 -15.36 14.50 -12.81
C ILE A 277 -14.62 15.18 -13.97
N ASN A 278 -15.35 15.86 -14.86
CA ASN A 278 -14.83 16.53 -16.04
C ASN A 278 -14.41 18.00 -15.78
N LEU A 279 -14.57 18.50 -14.55
CA LEU A 279 -14.26 19.89 -14.24
C LEU A 279 -12.79 20.22 -14.54
N VAL A 280 -12.60 21.35 -15.22
CA VAL A 280 -11.31 21.95 -15.54
C VAL A 280 -11.13 23.26 -14.77
N THR A 281 -12.22 23.99 -14.51
CA THR A 281 -12.17 25.29 -13.85
C THR A 281 -13.32 25.47 -12.86
N VAL A 282 -12.99 25.85 -11.63
CA VAL A 282 -13.96 26.22 -10.59
C VAL A 282 -13.60 27.61 -10.05
N SER A 283 -14.56 28.54 -10.11
CA SER A 283 -14.43 29.89 -9.55
C SER A 283 -15.56 30.17 -8.56
N GLY A 284 -15.27 29.91 -7.28
CA GLY A 284 -16.17 30.04 -6.13
C GLY A 284 -15.75 31.13 -5.14
N ARG A 285 -15.11 32.21 -5.61
CA ARG A 285 -14.67 33.33 -4.75
C ARG A 285 -15.80 33.90 -3.92
N GLN A 286 -15.48 34.42 -2.74
CA GLN A 286 -16.37 35.19 -1.87
C GLN A 286 -17.67 34.41 -1.56
N ASN A 287 -17.53 33.15 -1.16
CA ASN A 287 -18.59 32.32 -0.58
C ASN A 287 -18.35 32.14 0.93
N GLN A 288 -19.12 31.23 1.56
CA GLN A 288 -19.02 30.91 2.99
C GLN A 288 -18.68 29.44 3.19
N PHE A 289 -17.84 28.87 2.31
CA PHE A 289 -17.51 27.45 2.35
C PHE A 289 -16.97 27.06 3.72
N LYS A 290 -17.64 26.11 4.36
CA LYS A 290 -17.18 25.26 5.46
C LYS A 290 -16.64 23.93 4.96
N GLY A 291 -17.04 23.52 3.75
CA GLY A 291 -16.54 22.33 3.07
C GLY A 291 -16.56 22.51 1.55
N LEU A 292 -15.44 22.21 0.91
CA LEU A 292 -15.25 22.25 -0.54
C LEU A 292 -14.59 20.95 -0.99
N TYR A 293 -15.35 20.08 -1.66
CA TYR A 293 -14.91 18.74 -2.04
C TYR A 293 -14.70 18.66 -3.54
N VAL A 294 -13.43 18.52 -3.95
CA VAL A 294 -12.98 18.47 -5.35
C VAL A 294 -12.21 17.19 -5.68
N GLN A 295 -12.16 16.26 -4.73
CA GLN A 295 -11.64 14.92 -4.91
C GLN A 295 -12.42 14.25 -6.07
N ASN A 296 -11.77 13.44 -6.90
CA ASN A 296 -12.38 12.84 -8.09
C ASN A 296 -12.66 13.81 -9.27
N SER A 297 -12.07 15.03 -9.28
CA SER A 297 -11.96 15.87 -10.48
C SER A 297 -10.53 15.85 -11.04
N PRO A 298 -10.09 14.75 -11.69
CA PRO A 298 -8.69 14.58 -12.13
C PRO A 298 -8.30 15.51 -13.27
N SER A 299 -9.25 16.20 -13.91
CA SER A 299 -9.00 17.18 -14.98
C SER A 299 -8.91 18.63 -14.49
N LEU A 300 -9.07 18.87 -13.17
CA LEU A 300 -9.16 20.21 -12.60
C LEU A 300 -7.82 20.94 -12.71
N LYS A 301 -7.80 22.04 -13.46
CA LYS A 301 -6.63 22.90 -13.69
C LYS A 301 -6.66 24.17 -12.88
N THR A 302 -7.84 24.71 -12.62
CA THR A 302 -8.01 25.99 -11.92
C THR A 302 -9.04 25.86 -10.80
N LEU A 303 -8.62 26.14 -9.57
CA LEU A 303 -9.49 26.20 -8.40
C LEU A 303 -9.33 27.55 -7.69
N ASP A 304 -10.40 28.32 -7.61
CA ASP A 304 -10.43 29.62 -6.96
C ASP A 304 -11.55 29.65 -5.91
N CYS A 305 -11.18 29.63 -4.64
CA CYS A 305 -12.06 29.62 -3.47
C CYS A 305 -11.79 30.79 -2.51
N LEU A 306 -11.10 31.84 -2.99
CA LEU A 306 -10.73 33.03 -2.23
C LEU A 306 -11.88 33.55 -1.34
N GLY A 307 -11.58 33.87 -0.10
CA GLY A 307 -12.46 34.61 0.82
C GLY A 307 -13.48 33.77 1.56
N SER A 308 -13.42 32.44 1.45
CA SER A 308 -14.28 31.51 2.18
C SER A 308 -13.67 31.18 3.54
N SER A 309 -13.69 32.13 4.47
CA SER A 309 -12.88 32.13 5.71
C SER A 309 -13.18 31.01 6.72
N GLN A 310 -14.15 30.15 6.46
CA GLN A 310 -14.59 29.07 7.35
C GLN A 310 -14.19 27.69 6.82
N LEU A 311 -13.41 27.61 5.73
CA LEU A 311 -13.12 26.36 5.04
C LEU A 311 -12.27 25.43 5.92
N GLY A 312 -11.21 25.94 6.56
CA GLY A 312 -10.39 25.20 7.54
C GLY A 312 -9.50 24.10 6.97
N PHE A 313 -10.03 23.30 6.04
CA PHE A 313 -9.40 22.17 5.37
C PHE A 313 -9.73 22.16 3.86
N LEU A 314 -8.75 21.77 3.05
CA LEU A 314 -8.91 21.57 1.61
C LEU A 314 -7.97 20.47 1.14
N ASP A 315 -8.52 19.37 0.63
CA ASP A 315 -7.74 18.29 0.02
C ASP A 315 -7.82 18.34 -1.51
N ILE A 316 -6.63 18.47 -2.10
CA ILE A 316 -6.39 18.58 -3.55
C ILE A 316 -5.35 17.56 -4.03
N THR A 317 -5.03 16.57 -3.21
CA THR A 317 -3.95 15.60 -3.46
C THR A 317 -4.20 14.76 -4.71
N GLN A 318 -5.48 14.55 -5.07
CA GLN A 318 -5.90 13.82 -6.28
C GLN A 318 -6.00 14.72 -7.53
N ASN A 319 -5.88 16.04 -7.41
CA ASN A 319 -5.94 16.97 -8.54
C ASN A 319 -4.52 17.21 -9.11
N THR A 320 -3.84 16.15 -9.55
CA THR A 320 -2.41 16.19 -9.93
C THR A 320 -2.10 17.07 -11.15
N VAL A 321 -3.11 17.46 -11.92
CA VAL A 321 -3.01 18.37 -13.08
C VAL A 321 -3.35 19.83 -12.75
N LEU A 322 -3.52 20.17 -11.47
CA LEU A 322 -3.87 21.52 -11.02
C LEU A 322 -2.74 22.50 -11.37
N GLU A 323 -3.05 23.51 -12.17
CA GLU A 323 -2.14 24.56 -12.66
C GLU A 323 -2.27 25.84 -11.82
N THR A 324 -3.46 26.15 -11.31
CA THR A 324 -3.75 27.37 -10.55
C THR A 324 -4.61 27.09 -9.33
N LEU A 325 -4.15 27.51 -8.15
CA LEU A 325 -4.88 27.49 -6.89
C LEU A 325 -4.93 28.88 -6.26
N ASP A 326 -6.12 29.39 -6.00
CA ASP A 326 -6.35 30.61 -5.20
C ASP A 326 -7.28 30.30 -4.03
N CYS A 327 -6.69 30.14 -2.84
CA CYS A 327 -7.37 29.88 -1.57
C CYS A 327 -7.00 30.93 -0.52
N ILE A 328 -6.85 32.19 -0.97
CA ILE A 328 -6.59 33.33 -0.09
C ILE A 328 -7.74 33.52 0.94
N ASN A 329 -7.42 33.81 2.20
CA ASN A 329 -8.39 34.07 3.28
C ASN A 329 -9.47 32.98 3.42
N THR A 330 -9.05 31.71 3.46
CA THR A 330 -9.95 30.54 3.60
C THR A 330 -9.97 29.95 5.01
N GLY A 331 -9.07 30.40 5.89
CA GLY A 331 -8.97 29.90 7.27
C GLY A 331 -8.22 28.57 7.38
N LEU A 332 -7.48 28.17 6.33
CA LEU A 332 -6.69 26.94 6.32
C LEU A 332 -5.62 26.95 7.44
N SER A 333 -5.46 25.80 8.10
CA SER A 333 -4.38 25.55 9.06
C SER A 333 -3.26 24.68 8.48
N THR A 334 -3.54 23.91 7.44
CA THR A 334 -2.58 23.12 6.67
C THR A 334 -3.01 23.06 5.21
N ILE A 335 -2.07 22.83 4.29
CA ILE A 335 -2.38 22.49 2.89
C ILE A 335 -1.26 21.60 2.33
N ASP A 336 -1.63 20.46 1.74
CA ASP A 336 -0.70 19.59 1.01
C ASP A 336 -0.81 19.87 -0.49
N VAL A 337 0.28 20.40 -1.07
CA VAL A 337 0.41 20.67 -2.51
C VAL A 337 1.42 19.75 -3.19
N THR A 338 1.98 18.76 -2.49
CA THR A 338 3.13 17.96 -2.95
C THR A 338 2.79 17.08 -4.16
N GLN A 339 1.53 16.68 -4.32
CA GLN A 339 1.05 15.91 -5.47
C GLN A 339 0.68 16.78 -6.68
N ASN A 340 0.56 18.10 -6.51
CA ASN A 340 0.19 19.04 -7.57
C ASN A 340 1.46 19.54 -8.31
N ILE A 341 2.25 18.60 -8.84
CA ILE A 341 3.59 18.89 -9.39
C ILE A 341 3.61 19.86 -10.59
N VAL A 342 2.46 20.03 -11.27
CA VAL A 342 2.33 20.95 -12.42
C VAL A 342 1.86 22.35 -12.05
N LEU A 343 1.68 22.64 -10.75
CA LEU A 343 1.18 23.92 -10.26
C LEU A 343 2.08 25.07 -10.74
N ASP A 344 1.45 26.06 -11.39
CA ASP A 344 2.06 27.26 -11.96
C ASP A 344 1.82 28.47 -11.05
N ILE A 345 0.60 28.58 -10.50
CA ILE A 345 0.17 29.69 -9.64
C ILE A 345 -0.40 29.14 -8.32
N LEU A 346 0.18 29.56 -7.20
CA LEU A 346 -0.28 29.22 -5.85
C LEU A 346 -0.54 30.48 -5.01
N LYS A 347 -1.78 30.67 -4.57
CA LYS A 347 -2.17 31.79 -3.69
C LYS A 347 -2.86 31.27 -2.44
N VAL A 348 -2.13 31.25 -1.33
CA VAL A 348 -2.55 30.75 -0.01
C VAL A 348 -2.53 31.84 1.07
N GLY A 349 -2.37 33.11 0.70
CA GLY A 349 -2.24 34.20 1.66
C GLY A 349 -3.48 34.48 2.52
N GLY A 350 -3.31 35.04 3.71
CA GLY A 350 -4.38 35.39 4.64
C GLY A 350 -4.86 34.24 5.53
N ASN A 351 -4.19 33.09 5.49
CA ASN A 351 -4.49 31.91 6.29
C ASN A 351 -3.60 31.88 7.54
N LEU A 352 -3.98 32.64 8.57
CA LEU A 352 -3.12 32.95 9.74
C LEU A 352 -2.58 31.75 10.52
N ASN A 353 -3.20 30.58 10.40
CA ASN A 353 -2.84 29.37 11.15
C ASN A 353 -2.06 28.36 10.29
N LEU A 354 -1.61 28.73 9.08
CA LEU A 354 -0.96 27.78 8.17
C LEU A 354 0.41 27.29 8.69
N LEU A 355 1.20 28.18 9.31
CA LEU A 355 2.51 27.96 9.97
C LEU A 355 3.65 27.36 9.12
N THR A 356 3.36 26.41 8.23
CA THR A 356 4.29 25.70 7.35
C THR A 356 3.70 25.55 5.94
N LEU A 357 4.56 25.49 4.93
CA LEU A 357 4.16 25.26 3.54
C LEU A 357 5.29 24.52 2.79
N ASP A 358 5.06 23.25 2.42
CA ASP A 358 5.99 22.49 1.58
C ASP A 358 5.63 22.64 0.10
N ILE A 359 6.53 23.27 -0.66
CA ILE A 359 6.42 23.49 -2.12
C ILE A 359 7.59 22.84 -2.88
N SER A 360 8.29 21.91 -2.25
CA SER A 360 9.52 21.31 -2.77
C SER A 360 9.32 20.54 -4.08
N GLN A 361 8.12 20.00 -4.30
CA GLN A 361 7.73 19.25 -5.51
C GLN A 361 7.11 20.13 -6.61
N ASN A 362 6.72 21.37 -6.30
CA ASN A 362 6.03 22.27 -7.25
C ASN A 362 7.06 23.06 -8.10
N THR A 363 7.92 22.35 -8.82
CA THR A 363 9.04 22.94 -9.58
C THR A 363 8.60 23.84 -10.74
N ASN A 364 7.33 23.76 -11.15
CA ASN A 364 6.74 24.56 -12.22
C ASN A 364 6.21 25.93 -11.76
N LEU A 365 6.21 26.23 -10.46
CA LEU A 365 5.65 27.48 -9.93
C LEU A 365 6.31 28.72 -10.55
N THR A 366 5.49 29.60 -11.12
CA THR A 366 5.87 30.94 -11.58
C THR A 366 5.32 32.06 -10.69
N GLU A 367 4.22 31.83 -9.96
CA GLU A 367 3.66 32.80 -9.01
C GLU A 367 3.33 32.13 -7.67
N LEU A 368 3.87 32.70 -6.58
CA LEU A 368 3.56 32.29 -5.20
C LEU A 368 3.10 33.49 -4.37
N SER A 369 1.93 33.42 -3.77
CA SER A 369 1.42 34.41 -2.83
C SER A 369 0.95 33.75 -1.53
N CYS A 370 1.75 33.88 -0.48
CA CYS A 370 1.48 33.33 0.85
C CYS A 370 1.52 34.40 1.94
N TYR A 371 1.17 35.64 1.61
CA TYR A 371 1.16 36.76 2.56
C TYR A 371 0.27 36.50 3.78
N SER A 372 0.55 37.03 4.98
CA SER A 372 -0.33 36.90 6.16
C SER A 372 -0.75 35.45 6.49
N SER A 373 0.18 34.49 6.44
CA SER A 373 -0.13 33.07 6.66
C SER A 373 0.48 32.50 7.95
N GLY A 374 1.18 33.33 8.75
CA GLY A 374 1.84 32.88 9.98
C GLY A 374 3.10 32.04 9.74
N LEU A 375 3.65 32.05 8.52
CA LEU A 375 4.85 31.28 8.18
C LEU A 375 6.07 31.85 8.92
N THR A 376 6.91 30.96 9.45
CA THR A 376 8.19 31.30 10.09
C THR A 376 9.40 30.92 9.23
N ASP A 377 9.21 29.99 8.30
CA ASP A 377 10.19 29.56 7.31
C ASP A 377 9.50 29.22 5.98
N LEU A 378 10.24 29.26 4.88
CA LEU A 378 9.78 28.90 3.54
C LEU A 378 10.97 28.55 2.65
N ASP A 379 11.06 27.31 2.17
CA ASP A 379 12.04 26.90 1.17
C ASP A 379 11.48 27.08 -0.25
N VAL A 380 12.09 27.96 -1.04
CA VAL A 380 11.77 28.20 -2.45
C VAL A 380 12.86 27.74 -3.41
N SER A 381 13.87 27.00 -2.93
CA SER A 381 15.10 26.68 -3.67
C SER A 381 14.86 25.83 -4.91
N ASN A 382 13.85 24.95 -4.89
CA ASN A 382 13.44 24.12 -6.02
C ASN A 382 12.53 24.86 -7.03
N ASN A 383 11.94 25.98 -6.65
CA ASN A 383 10.97 26.75 -7.46
C ASN A 383 11.71 27.77 -8.36
N THR A 384 12.66 27.28 -9.15
CA THR A 384 13.58 28.10 -9.96
C THR A 384 12.91 28.91 -11.08
N LEU A 385 11.65 28.60 -11.40
CA LEU A 385 10.83 29.28 -12.40
C LEU A 385 10.02 30.46 -11.86
N LEU A 386 10.08 30.75 -10.55
CA LEU A 386 9.33 31.86 -9.94
C LEU A 386 9.62 33.21 -10.59
N LEU A 387 8.55 33.91 -10.96
CA LEU A 387 8.52 35.25 -11.55
C LEU A 387 7.95 36.29 -10.58
N ASP A 388 7.01 35.89 -9.72
CA ASP A 388 6.36 36.73 -8.70
C ASP A 388 6.26 35.98 -7.36
N LEU A 389 6.64 36.64 -6.28
CA LEU A 389 6.68 36.10 -4.92
C LEU A 389 6.16 37.11 -3.90
N ASP A 390 5.04 36.84 -3.24
CA ASP A 390 4.54 37.63 -2.11
C ASP A 390 4.54 36.81 -0.81
N ILE A 391 5.48 37.14 0.08
CA ILE A 391 5.66 36.55 1.41
C ILE A 391 5.36 37.56 2.53
N SER A 392 4.75 38.70 2.20
CA SER A 392 4.54 39.81 3.15
C SER A 392 3.64 39.43 4.33
N ASN A 393 3.74 40.16 5.45
CA ASN A 393 3.03 39.90 6.70
C ASN A 393 3.19 38.48 7.27
N ASN A 394 4.33 37.83 7.07
CA ASN A 394 4.72 36.60 7.77
C ASN A 394 5.85 36.87 8.79
N ASP A 395 6.17 35.88 9.62
CA ASP A 395 7.24 35.94 10.62
C ASP A 395 8.56 35.35 10.12
N ILE A 396 8.74 35.25 8.79
CA ILE A 396 9.95 34.76 8.13
C ILE A 396 11.15 35.67 8.43
N THR A 397 12.18 35.12 9.07
CA THR A 397 13.43 35.83 9.45
C THR A 397 14.57 35.62 8.45
N ALA A 398 14.49 34.66 7.55
CA ALA A 398 15.44 34.51 6.45
C ALA A 398 14.77 33.86 5.26
N ILE A 399 15.17 34.25 4.05
CA ILE A 399 14.70 33.61 2.81
C ILE A 399 15.84 33.52 1.81
N ASP A 400 16.09 32.31 1.28
CA ASP A 400 17.08 32.09 0.23
C ASP A 400 16.45 32.20 -1.16
N LEU A 401 16.78 33.28 -1.90
CA LEU A 401 16.33 33.52 -3.26
C LEU A 401 17.44 33.36 -4.32
N LYS A 402 18.58 32.74 -3.98
CA LYS A 402 19.72 32.60 -4.93
C LYS A 402 19.35 31.81 -6.19
N GLN A 403 18.51 30.79 -6.06
CA GLN A 403 18.11 29.94 -7.18
C GLN A 403 16.96 30.55 -8.00
N ASN A 404 16.21 31.50 -7.44
CA ASN A 404 15.04 32.14 -8.07
C ASN A 404 15.46 33.33 -8.96
N THR A 405 16.43 33.09 -9.84
CA THR A 405 17.07 34.13 -10.68
C THR A 405 16.14 34.77 -11.72
N LEU A 406 14.94 34.20 -11.92
CA LEU A 406 13.91 34.71 -12.84
C LEU A 406 12.90 35.66 -12.17
N LEU A 407 12.97 35.87 -10.85
CA LEU A 407 12.04 36.73 -10.13
C LEU A 407 12.04 38.17 -10.68
N THR A 408 10.87 38.63 -11.09
CA THR A 408 10.63 39.99 -11.61
C THR A 408 9.84 40.87 -10.66
N ALA A 409 9.15 40.27 -9.69
CA ALA A 409 8.45 40.95 -8.60
C ALA A 409 8.63 40.14 -7.31
N MET A 410 8.83 40.85 -6.20
CA MET A 410 8.93 40.23 -4.87
C MET A 410 8.41 41.20 -3.81
N ASN A 411 7.50 40.74 -2.95
CA ASN A 411 6.99 41.48 -1.82
C ASN A 411 7.24 40.75 -0.49
N ALA A 412 8.13 41.32 0.32
CA ALA A 412 8.48 40.87 1.65
C ALA A 412 8.32 41.99 2.69
N ASN A 413 7.25 42.80 2.58
CA ASN A 413 7.02 43.93 3.50
C ASN A 413 5.60 43.94 4.10
N PRO A 414 5.45 43.76 5.42
CA PRO A 414 6.47 43.41 6.40
C PRO A 414 6.88 41.93 6.31
N ILE A 415 7.98 41.53 6.94
CA ILE A 415 8.35 40.15 7.30
C ILE A 415 9.01 40.18 8.68
N GLY A 416 9.19 39.03 9.33
CA GLY A 416 9.84 38.89 10.63
C GLY A 416 11.16 39.66 10.74
N PHE A 417 11.50 40.14 11.95
CA PHE A 417 12.74 40.87 12.22
C PHE A 417 13.58 40.14 13.27
N PRO A 418 14.91 39.97 13.07
CA PRO A 418 15.72 40.46 11.95
C PRO A 418 15.51 39.59 10.70
N SER A 419 15.26 40.23 9.55
CA SER A 419 15.14 39.53 8.27
C SER A 419 16.32 39.80 7.34
N CYS A 420 16.83 38.75 6.72
CA CYS A 420 17.71 38.86 5.57
C CYS A 420 17.10 38.19 4.34
N ILE A 421 17.28 38.82 3.17
CA ILE A 421 16.86 38.26 1.88
C ILE A 421 18.11 37.90 1.07
N GLN A 422 18.35 36.60 0.86
CA GLN A 422 19.57 36.14 0.19
C GLN A 422 19.36 36.19 -1.30
N VAL A 423 20.27 36.83 -2.03
CA VAL A 423 20.15 37.06 -3.47
C VAL A 423 21.45 36.75 -4.18
N ALA A 424 21.40 36.41 -5.47
CA ALA A 424 22.61 36.12 -6.24
C ALA A 424 23.52 37.35 -6.50
N ASP A 425 22.98 38.58 -6.42
CA ASP A 425 23.74 39.83 -6.59
C ASP A 425 23.22 40.91 -5.61
N ALA A 426 23.85 40.98 -4.44
CA ALA A 426 23.44 41.91 -3.39
C ALA A 426 23.76 43.37 -3.72
N ILE A 427 24.76 43.60 -4.58
CA ILE A 427 25.13 44.95 -5.00
C ILE A 427 23.99 45.52 -5.85
N ALA A 428 23.53 44.78 -6.86
CA ALA A 428 22.43 45.17 -7.72
C ALA A 428 21.11 45.29 -6.95
N ALA A 429 20.86 44.39 -5.98
CA ALA A 429 19.67 44.40 -5.15
C ALA A 429 19.61 45.61 -4.21
N ASN A 430 20.69 45.91 -3.49
CA ASN A 430 20.77 47.08 -2.61
C ASN A 430 20.75 48.41 -3.40
N ALA A 431 21.22 48.41 -4.64
CA ALA A 431 21.11 49.56 -5.55
C ALA A 431 19.72 49.71 -6.19
N GLY A 432 18.85 48.70 -6.07
CA GLY A 432 17.52 48.69 -6.70
C GLY A 432 17.59 48.72 -8.22
N THR A 433 18.52 47.94 -8.80
CA THR A 433 18.77 47.89 -10.25
C THR A 433 18.51 46.49 -10.82
N GLY A 434 18.38 46.35 -12.14
CA GLY A 434 18.11 45.04 -12.75
C GLY A 434 16.73 44.49 -12.36
N ILE A 435 16.68 43.20 -12.01
CA ILE A 435 15.43 42.51 -11.61
C ILE A 435 14.86 43.00 -10.27
N TYR A 436 15.67 43.69 -9.45
CA TYR A 436 15.30 44.11 -8.09
C TYR A 436 14.56 45.46 -8.02
N THR A 437 14.30 46.11 -9.16
CA THR A 437 13.71 47.47 -9.23
C THR A 437 12.30 47.57 -8.66
N THR A 438 11.57 46.45 -8.64
CA THR A 438 10.18 46.31 -8.20
C THR A 438 10.04 45.65 -6.83
N TRP A 439 11.16 45.19 -6.25
CA TRP A 439 11.14 44.41 -5.01
C TRP A 439 10.89 45.29 -3.78
N THR A 440 10.04 44.82 -2.87
CA THR A 440 9.70 45.50 -1.61
C THR A 440 10.10 44.65 -0.39
N LYS A 441 10.65 45.30 0.65
CA LYS A 441 11.06 44.65 1.91
C LYS A 441 10.86 45.56 3.12
N SER A 442 10.78 44.98 4.32
CA SER A 442 10.73 45.74 5.58
C SER A 442 11.90 46.73 5.74
N ALA A 443 11.66 47.81 6.48
CA ALA A 443 12.72 48.72 6.89
C ALA A 443 13.65 48.00 7.90
N GLY A 444 14.95 47.94 7.59
CA GLY A 444 15.95 47.22 8.41
C GLY A 444 16.40 45.89 7.83
N THR A 445 15.63 45.27 6.92
CA THR A 445 16.01 44.06 6.17
C THR A 445 17.13 44.38 5.18
N SER A 446 18.17 43.56 5.07
CA SER A 446 19.25 43.71 4.08
C SER A 446 19.13 42.68 2.95
N TYR A 447 19.49 43.09 1.72
CA TYR A 447 19.83 42.12 0.67
C TYR A 447 21.29 41.71 0.85
N SER A 448 21.58 40.42 0.77
CA SER A 448 22.94 39.91 0.87
C SER A 448 23.17 38.69 -0.03
N GLU A 449 24.39 38.51 -0.55
CA GLU A 449 24.78 37.27 -1.26
C GLU A 449 24.91 36.11 -0.27
N PHE A 450 25.14 36.48 0.99
CA PHE A 450 25.20 35.64 2.15
C PHE A 450 24.31 36.32 3.17
N CYS A 451 23.03 35.94 3.18
CA CYS A 451 22.28 36.28 4.37
C CYS A 451 23.03 35.69 5.54
N LEU A 452 23.26 36.52 6.57
CA LEU A 452 23.85 36.06 7.82
C LEU A 452 23.22 34.71 8.10
N GLU A 453 24.11 33.73 8.17
CA GLU A 453 23.79 32.36 7.84
C GLU A 453 22.61 31.84 8.67
N ILE A 454 21.96 30.74 8.28
CA ILE A 454 21.04 30.06 9.23
C ILE A 454 21.87 29.87 10.48
N ASN A 455 21.63 30.65 11.51
CA ASN A 455 22.46 30.62 12.68
C ASN A 455 21.79 29.66 13.63
N THR A 456 22.46 28.55 13.89
CA THR A 456 22.11 27.66 14.99
C THR A 456 22.29 28.43 16.28
N TYR A 457 21.23 28.52 17.07
CA TYR A 457 21.28 29.14 18.38
C TYR A 457 22.15 28.32 19.33
N VAL A 458 23.22 28.91 19.85
CA VAL A 458 24.19 28.30 20.76
C VAL A 458 24.32 29.19 22.01
N PRO A 459 23.38 29.10 22.96
CA PRO A 459 23.27 30.03 24.10
C PRO A 459 24.34 29.91 25.18
N ASP A 460 25.23 28.92 25.09
CA ASP A 460 26.31 28.74 26.06
C ASP A 460 27.59 29.39 25.54
N ASP A 461 27.99 30.52 26.12
CA ASP A 461 29.19 31.27 25.72
C ASP A 461 30.43 30.37 25.62
N ALA A 462 30.58 29.35 26.47
CA ALA A 462 31.76 28.48 26.43
C ALA A 462 31.69 27.48 25.26
N PHE A 463 30.48 27.04 24.88
CA PHE A 463 30.27 26.22 23.71
C PHE A 463 30.49 27.03 22.42
N GLU A 464 29.86 28.20 22.31
CA GLU A 464 30.02 29.08 21.15
C GLU A 464 31.48 29.55 21.01
N GLN A 465 32.13 29.98 22.10
CA GLN A 465 33.55 30.37 22.07
C GLN A 465 34.44 29.24 21.56
N LYS A 466 34.07 27.98 21.81
CA LYS A 466 34.80 26.84 21.27
C LYS A 466 34.57 26.66 19.77
N LEU A 467 33.38 26.92 19.27
CA LEU A 467 33.10 26.91 17.83
C LEU A 467 33.87 28.03 17.13
N ILE A 468 34.00 29.21 17.74
CA ILE A 468 34.87 30.29 17.27
C ILE A 468 36.33 29.82 17.21
N ASP A 469 36.83 29.21 18.28
CA ASP A 469 38.21 28.71 18.36
C ASP A 469 38.52 27.61 17.32
N LEU A 470 37.49 26.84 16.93
CA LEU A 470 37.57 25.81 15.89
C LEU A 470 37.44 26.37 14.47
N GLY A 471 37.07 27.65 14.34
CA GLY A 471 36.88 28.34 13.06
C GLY A 471 35.53 28.08 12.40
N TYR A 472 34.56 27.54 13.15
CA TYR A 472 33.18 27.40 12.69
C TYR A 472 32.34 28.66 12.92
N ASP A 473 32.85 29.56 13.76
CA ASP A 473 32.25 30.84 14.08
C ASP A 473 33.34 31.94 14.16
N THR A 474 32.92 33.20 14.20
CA THR A 474 33.82 34.37 14.17
C THR A 474 33.54 35.39 15.25
N ILE A 475 32.37 35.38 15.87
CA ILE A 475 31.95 36.31 16.92
C ILE A 475 31.20 35.54 18.01
N LEU A 476 31.17 36.07 19.23
CA LEU A 476 30.42 35.50 20.35
C LEU A 476 29.10 36.26 20.44
N ASP A 477 28.03 35.75 19.83
CA ASP A 477 26.72 36.39 19.73
C ASP A 477 25.52 35.45 19.95
N ASP A 478 25.73 34.31 20.60
CA ASP A 478 24.80 33.20 20.84
C ASP A 478 24.38 32.42 19.57
N TYR A 479 25.13 32.55 18.47
CA TYR A 479 24.69 32.10 17.15
C TYR A 479 25.86 31.64 16.28
N VAL A 480 25.84 30.37 15.87
CA VAL A 480 26.81 29.83 14.90
C VAL A 480 26.17 29.56 13.56
N ILE A 481 26.93 29.83 12.51
CA ILE A 481 26.58 29.52 11.13
C ILE A 481 26.34 28.02 10.94
N THR A 482 25.10 27.62 10.64
CA THR A 482 24.68 26.20 10.53
C THR A 482 25.44 25.46 9.43
N GLU A 483 25.72 26.10 8.28
CA GLU A 483 26.52 25.48 7.20
C GLU A 483 27.95 25.14 7.65
N ASN A 484 28.51 25.89 8.61
CA ASN A 484 29.84 25.62 9.13
C ASN A 484 29.87 24.40 10.05
N ILE A 485 28.72 24.00 10.61
CA ILE A 485 28.63 22.92 11.59
C ILE A 485 27.89 21.67 11.09
N ASN A 486 26.98 21.79 10.11
CA ASN A 486 26.16 20.67 9.63
C ASN A 486 26.94 19.60 8.84
N THR A 487 28.18 19.88 8.47
CA THR A 487 29.12 18.93 7.83
C THR A 487 30.15 18.36 8.81
N VAL A 488 30.10 18.74 10.10
CA VAL A 488 31.10 18.35 11.09
C VAL A 488 30.84 16.92 11.57
N ILE A 489 31.77 16.03 11.21
CA ILE A 489 31.70 14.59 11.53
C ILE A 489 32.20 14.29 12.96
N SER A 490 33.07 15.14 13.52
CA SER A 490 33.65 14.93 14.84
C SER A 490 33.82 16.24 15.60
N LEU A 491 33.23 16.32 16.80
CA LEU A 491 33.26 17.49 17.65
C LEU A 491 33.86 17.16 19.02
N ASN A 492 34.84 17.96 19.45
CA ASN A 492 35.48 17.84 20.76
C ASN A 492 35.41 19.16 21.53
N ILE A 493 34.59 19.16 22.57
CA ILE A 493 34.21 20.30 23.41
C ILE A 493 34.41 19.97 24.89
N ASN A 494 35.48 19.22 25.21
CA ASN A 494 35.76 18.74 26.56
C ASN A 494 36.47 19.79 27.44
N ASN A 495 36.16 19.83 28.74
CA ASN A 495 36.82 20.68 29.74
C ASN A 495 36.72 22.19 29.43
N LEU A 496 35.50 22.65 29.16
CA LEU A 496 35.20 24.03 28.79
C LEU A 496 34.22 24.73 29.74
N SER A 497 33.68 24.00 30.72
CA SER A 497 32.65 24.49 31.65
C SER A 497 31.31 24.76 30.95
N ILE A 498 31.03 24.06 29.84
CA ILE A 498 29.75 24.14 29.12
C ILE A 498 28.64 23.59 30.03
N ALA A 499 27.56 24.33 30.19
CA ALA A 499 26.38 23.94 30.95
C ALA A 499 25.20 23.57 30.05
N ASN A 500 25.16 24.08 28.81
CA ASN A 500 24.10 23.79 27.84
C ASN A 500 24.66 23.46 26.44
N LEU A 501 24.15 22.39 25.82
CA LEU A 501 24.49 21.97 24.46
C LEU A 501 23.42 22.26 23.40
N THR A 502 22.43 23.11 23.70
CA THR A 502 21.50 23.63 22.67
C THR A 502 22.28 24.07 21.41
N GLY A 503 21.81 23.62 20.25
CA GLY A 503 22.47 23.77 18.95
C GLY A 503 23.22 22.52 18.48
N ILE A 504 23.45 21.52 19.33
CA ILE A 504 24.10 20.26 18.92
C ILE A 504 23.26 19.46 17.92
N GLU A 505 21.94 19.64 17.91
CA GLU A 505 20.98 19.03 16.99
C GLU A 505 21.26 19.39 15.52
N ALA A 506 21.88 20.54 15.26
CA ALA A 506 22.23 21.00 13.91
C ALA A 506 23.47 20.29 13.31
N PHE A 507 24.19 19.49 14.10
CA PHE A 507 25.32 18.68 13.64
C PHE A 507 24.81 17.34 13.05
N THR A 508 24.10 17.40 11.93
CA THR A 508 23.30 16.29 11.38
C THR A 508 24.11 15.08 10.90
N VAL A 509 25.38 15.27 10.54
CA VAL A 509 26.30 14.19 10.12
C VAL A 509 27.29 13.74 11.21
N LEU A 510 27.08 14.17 12.46
CA LEU A 510 28.02 13.93 13.55
C LEU A 510 28.13 12.44 13.91
N GLU A 511 29.33 11.89 13.77
CA GLU A 511 29.65 10.52 14.16
C GLU A 511 30.33 10.44 15.53
N LYS A 512 31.00 11.51 15.97
CA LYS A 512 31.81 11.51 17.19
C LYS A 512 31.62 12.78 18.01
N LEU A 513 31.08 12.65 19.21
CA LEU A 513 30.90 13.76 20.14
C LEU A 513 31.66 13.51 21.45
N ASN A 514 32.52 14.45 21.84
CA ASN A 514 33.19 14.45 23.13
C ASN A 514 32.91 15.75 23.91
N CYS A 515 32.03 15.67 24.90
CA CYS A 515 31.66 16.75 25.82
C CYS A 515 32.04 16.44 27.28
N ASN A 516 33.10 15.64 27.50
CA ASN A 516 33.56 15.28 28.85
C ASN A 516 34.02 16.49 29.71
N ASN A 517 33.94 16.37 31.04
CA ASN A 517 34.43 17.35 32.02
C ASN A 517 33.76 18.72 31.83
N ASN A 518 32.44 18.75 31.79
CA ASN A 518 31.64 19.96 31.68
C ASN A 518 30.63 20.02 32.83
N SER A 519 29.66 20.93 32.75
CA SER A 519 28.63 21.13 33.79
C SER A 519 27.23 20.79 33.27
N LEU A 520 27.12 19.85 32.33
CA LEU A 520 25.85 19.49 31.69
C LEU A 520 24.91 18.81 32.69
N THR A 521 23.68 19.29 32.81
CA THR A 521 22.61 18.64 33.59
C THR A 521 21.68 17.79 32.73
N SER A 522 21.60 18.10 31.44
CA SER A 522 20.88 17.36 30.41
C SER A 522 21.62 17.48 29.08
N VAL A 523 21.32 16.57 28.17
CA VAL A 523 21.82 16.59 26.79
C VAL A 523 20.78 15.91 25.92
N ASP A 524 20.43 16.54 24.80
CA ASP A 524 19.58 15.96 23.76
C ASP A 524 20.44 15.70 22.53
N ILE A 525 20.47 14.43 22.10
CA ILE A 525 21.18 13.96 20.91
C ILE A 525 20.26 13.15 19.98
N SER A 526 18.95 13.31 20.13
CA SER A 526 17.93 12.56 19.38
C SER A 526 18.07 12.75 17.86
N GLN A 527 18.49 13.94 17.41
CA GLN A 527 18.73 14.26 16.00
C GLN A 527 20.10 13.81 15.49
N ASN A 528 21.04 13.46 16.37
CA ASN A 528 22.39 13.01 15.99
C ASN A 528 22.42 11.47 15.75
N ILE A 529 21.52 10.97 14.91
CA ILE A 529 21.31 9.53 14.66
C ILE A 529 22.54 8.79 14.08
N ASN A 530 23.50 9.53 13.54
CA ASN A 530 24.74 9.02 12.96
C ASN A 530 25.87 8.78 13.98
N LEU A 531 25.63 9.04 15.28
CA LEU A 531 26.66 8.91 16.31
C LEU A 531 27.16 7.45 16.45
N LEU A 532 28.47 7.29 16.26
CA LEU A 532 29.23 6.06 16.51
C LEU A 532 29.94 6.09 17.86
N GLN A 533 30.33 7.28 18.33
CA GLN A 533 31.02 7.49 19.59
C GLN A 533 30.47 8.71 20.34
N PHE A 534 30.00 8.49 21.56
CA PHE A 534 29.51 9.55 22.43
C PHE A 534 30.20 9.52 23.80
N LYS A 535 30.82 10.64 24.17
CA LYS A 535 31.54 10.80 25.44
C LYS A 535 31.01 12.02 26.18
N CYS A 536 30.33 11.79 27.29
CA CYS A 536 29.77 12.78 28.20
C CYS A 536 30.21 12.55 29.66
N PHE A 537 31.38 11.95 29.85
CA PHE A 537 31.96 11.62 31.15
C PHE A 537 32.29 12.86 32.00
N ASN A 538 32.09 12.79 33.31
CA ASN A 538 32.30 13.88 34.27
C ASN A 538 31.44 15.11 33.94
N ASN A 539 30.13 14.96 34.15
CA ASN A 539 29.10 15.98 34.03
C ASN A 539 28.12 15.84 35.22
N SER A 540 26.92 16.42 35.13
CA SER A 540 25.86 16.33 36.15
C SER A 540 24.54 15.79 35.57
N LEU A 541 24.63 14.88 34.58
CA LEU A 541 23.47 14.28 33.94
C LEU A 541 22.68 13.40 34.91
N THR A 542 21.37 13.60 35.03
CA THR A 542 20.47 12.76 35.84
C THR A 542 19.77 11.68 35.02
N SER A 543 19.64 11.89 33.72
CA SER A 543 19.12 10.95 32.73
C SER A 543 19.93 11.05 31.44
N LEU A 544 19.88 10.01 30.62
CA LEU A 544 20.49 9.99 29.30
C LEU A 544 19.67 9.08 28.38
N ASP A 545 19.16 9.66 27.29
CA ASP A 545 18.47 8.93 26.23
C ASP A 545 19.43 8.71 25.05
N VAL A 546 19.52 7.45 24.60
CA VAL A 546 20.36 7.00 23.47
C VAL A 546 19.60 6.07 22.52
N LEU A 547 18.26 5.97 22.63
CA LEU A 547 17.47 4.98 21.89
C LEU A 547 17.47 5.24 20.37
N ASN A 548 17.56 6.51 19.96
CA ASN A 548 17.66 6.89 18.54
C ASN A 548 19.09 6.75 17.96
N ASN A 549 20.10 6.54 18.80
CA ASN A 549 21.51 6.45 18.39
C ASN A 549 21.94 4.98 18.18
N VAL A 550 21.20 4.25 17.36
CA VAL A 550 21.32 2.79 17.14
C VAL A 550 22.68 2.35 16.58
N LEU A 551 23.47 3.29 16.04
CA LEU A 551 24.80 3.06 15.47
C LEU A 551 25.95 3.17 16.49
N LEU A 552 25.67 3.47 17.76
CA LEU A 552 26.70 3.64 18.79
C LEU A 552 27.56 2.39 18.98
N THR A 553 28.88 2.61 19.01
CA THR A 553 29.91 1.57 19.27
C THR A 553 30.76 1.86 20.51
N ASP A 554 30.89 3.14 20.93
CA ASP A 554 31.61 3.57 22.14
C ASP A 554 30.80 4.64 22.90
N LEU A 555 30.22 4.24 24.04
CA LEU A 555 29.48 5.13 24.95
C LEU A 555 30.25 5.32 26.26
N ARG A 556 30.52 6.59 26.61
CA ARG A 556 31.20 6.96 27.87
C ARG A 556 30.41 8.02 28.63
N CYS A 557 29.61 7.58 29.59
CA CYS A 557 28.71 8.40 30.41
C CYS A 557 29.01 8.33 31.93
N GLY A 558 30.20 7.84 32.32
CA GLY A 558 30.61 7.78 33.73
C GLY A 558 30.82 9.15 34.41
N GLU A 559 30.93 9.18 35.73
CA GLU A 559 31.01 10.41 36.56
C GLU A 559 29.83 11.35 36.28
N ASN A 560 28.61 10.83 36.46
CA ASN A 560 27.36 11.57 36.35
C ASN A 560 26.44 11.20 37.54
N MET A 561 25.15 11.54 37.45
CA MET A 561 24.12 11.24 38.45
C MET A 561 23.02 10.32 37.89
N LEU A 562 23.35 9.47 36.90
CA LEU A 562 22.40 8.56 36.28
C LEU A 562 21.92 7.50 37.27
N THR A 563 20.61 7.24 37.33
CA THR A 563 20.00 6.19 38.16
C THR A 563 19.59 4.96 37.36
N ASN A 564 19.41 5.12 36.05
CA ASN A 564 19.16 4.09 35.06
C ASN A 564 19.88 4.45 33.76
N LEU A 565 19.99 3.48 32.85
CA LEU A 565 20.51 3.66 31.50
C LEU A 565 19.91 2.57 30.61
N ASP A 566 18.99 2.96 29.74
CA ASP A 566 18.45 2.05 28.71
C ASP A 566 19.36 2.07 27.48
N ILE A 567 19.79 0.88 27.07
CA ILE A 567 20.70 0.62 25.94
C ILE A 567 20.15 -0.48 25.01
N SER A 568 18.84 -0.78 25.12
CA SER A 568 18.17 -1.86 24.40
C SER A 568 18.32 -1.78 22.88
N GLN A 569 18.41 -0.57 22.33
CA GLN A 569 18.57 -0.33 20.89
C GLN A 569 20.05 -0.23 20.44
N ASN A 570 21.02 -0.23 21.36
CA ASN A 570 22.43 0.01 21.07
C ASN A 570 23.25 -1.29 20.97
N ILE A 571 22.70 -2.31 20.28
CA ILE A 571 23.28 -3.66 20.14
C ILE A 571 24.69 -3.69 19.51
N ASN A 572 25.12 -2.58 18.88
CA ASN A 572 26.42 -2.43 18.24
C ASN A 572 27.54 -1.98 19.19
N LEU A 573 27.27 -1.80 20.48
CA LEU A 573 28.25 -1.34 21.46
C LEU A 573 29.43 -2.33 21.62
N ILE A 574 30.63 -1.81 21.41
CA ILE A 574 31.91 -2.49 21.64
C ILE A 574 32.50 -2.05 22.99
N GLN A 575 32.25 -0.81 23.39
CA GLN A 575 32.74 -0.26 24.65
C GLN A 575 31.65 0.52 25.37
N LEU A 576 31.46 0.18 26.64
CA LEU A 576 30.51 0.85 27.53
C LEU A 576 31.20 1.26 28.84
N ARG A 577 31.15 2.56 29.16
CA ARG A 577 31.75 3.13 30.37
C ARG A 577 30.78 4.05 31.11
N PHE A 578 30.18 3.56 32.18
CA PHE A 578 29.20 4.28 33.02
C PHE A 578 29.63 4.35 34.50
N GLN A 579 30.92 4.21 34.79
CA GLN A 579 31.44 4.22 36.16
C GLN A 579 31.07 5.48 36.95
N THR A 580 31.00 5.42 38.28
CA THR A 580 30.71 6.58 39.15
C THR A 580 29.38 7.25 38.78
N ASN A 581 28.29 6.47 38.89
CA ASN A 581 26.90 6.92 38.74
C ASN A 581 26.08 6.37 39.94
N GLN A 582 24.75 6.35 39.84
CA GLN A 582 23.83 5.80 40.84
C GLN A 582 22.98 4.67 40.24
N ILE A 583 23.53 3.96 39.24
CA ILE A 583 22.81 2.90 38.52
C ILE A 583 22.69 1.68 39.42
N ASN A 584 21.46 1.23 39.66
CA ASN A 584 21.17 0.04 40.47
C ASN A 584 21.23 -1.25 39.62
N GLU A 585 20.96 -1.14 38.32
CA GLU A 585 20.83 -2.27 37.42
C GLU A 585 21.17 -1.88 35.98
N ILE A 586 21.74 -2.81 35.21
CA ILE A 586 22.14 -2.60 33.83
C ILE A 586 22.02 -3.92 33.05
N TYR A 587 21.41 -3.85 31.86
CA TYR A 587 21.20 -4.98 30.96
C TYR A 587 22.20 -4.91 29.80
N VAL A 588 23.22 -5.76 29.86
CA VAL A 588 24.29 -5.81 28.83
C VAL A 588 24.31 -7.12 28.08
N ASP A 589 23.45 -8.06 28.42
CA ASP A 589 23.35 -9.41 27.87
C ASP A 589 22.97 -9.44 26.39
N ILE A 590 22.30 -8.39 25.90
CA ILE A 590 22.02 -8.14 24.47
C ILE A 590 23.24 -7.67 23.65
N LEU A 591 24.36 -7.31 24.30
CA LEU A 591 25.52 -6.69 23.65
C LEU A 591 26.60 -7.71 23.25
N ASP A 592 26.33 -8.51 22.21
CA ASP A 592 27.23 -9.59 21.76
C ASP A 592 28.66 -9.13 21.42
N ASN A 593 28.81 -7.87 20.94
CA ASN A 593 30.08 -7.29 20.50
C ASN A 593 30.86 -6.57 21.63
N LEU A 594 30.38 -6.60 22.87
CA LEU A 594 30.96 -5.84 23.97
C LEU A 594 32.34 -6.38 24.38
N GLU A 595 33.39 -5.57 24.19
CA GLU A 595 34.78 -5.90 24.53
C GLU A 595 35.26 -5.26 25.84
N ILE A 596 34.74 -4.08 26.19
CA ILE A 596 35.21 -3.27 27.32
C ILE A 596 34.02 -2.75 28.13
N LEU A 597 33.96 -3.14 29.41
CA LEU A 597 32.90 -2.75 30.34
C LEU A 597 33.45 -2.11 31.63
N TYR A 598 33.14 -0.82 31.84
CA TYR A 598 33.50 -0.08 33.05
C TYR A 598 32.23 0.35 33.78
N GLY A 599 31.82 -0.45 34.78
CA GLY A 599 30.61 -0.24 35.58
C GLY A 599 30.87 -0.04 37.08
N HIS A 600 32.11 0.24 37.47
CA HIS A 600 32.50 0.42 38.88
C HIS A 600 31.91 1.68 39.52
N ALA A 601 31.86 1.74 40.86
CA ALA A 601 31.32 2.88 41.61
C ALA A 601 29.86 3.20 41.24
N ASN A 602 29.01 2.18 41.25
CA ASN A 602 27.56 2.27 41.09
C ASN A 602 26.89 1.53 42.27
N ASN A 603 25.59 1.25 42.15
CA ASN A 603 24.81 0.51 43.13
C ASN A 603 24.41 -0.88 42.61
N LEU A 604 25.19 -1.47 41.70
CA LEU A 604 24.86 -2.75 41.09
C LEU A 604 24.86 -3.87 42.13
N THR A 605 23.75 -4.57 42.30
CA THR A 605 23.65 -5.76 43.16
C THR A 605 23.93 -7.06 42.38
N ARG A 606 23.79 -6.99 41.06
CA ARG A 606 24.05 -8.07 40.08
C ARG A 606 24.65 -7.51 38.80
N LEU A 607 25.31 -8.39 38.05
CA LEU A 607 25.86 -8.10 36.74
C LEU A 607 25.93 -9.40 35.93
N ASN A 608 24.99 -9.59 35.00
CA ASN A 608 25.02 -10.71 34.07
C ASN A 608 25.84 -10.32 32.83
N ILE A 609 26.92 -11.05 32.59
CA ILE A 609 27.82 -10.85 31.44
C ILE A 609 28.15 -12.17 30.73
N THR A 610 27.33 -13.20 30.96
CA THR A 610 27.61 -14.56 30.47
C THR A 610 27.50 -14.68 28.95
N THR A 611 26.69 -13.84 28.30
CA THR A 611 26.57 -13.78 26.83
C THR A 611 27.64 -12.91 26.17
N ASN A 612 28.27 -11.98 26.91
CA ASN A 612 29.31 -11.07 26.39
C ASN A 612 30.68 -11.78 26.24
N THR A 613 30.74 -12.78 25.36
CA THR A 613 31.91 -13.63 25.15
C THR A 613 33.11 -12.87 24.56
N ALA A 614 32.89 -11.70 23.95
CA ALA A 614 33.92 -10.80 23.43
C ALA A 614 34.66 -9.99 24.51
N LEU A 615 34.21 -9.99 25.77
CA LEU A 615 34.80 -9.17 26.84
C LEU A 615 36.28 -9.46 27.06
N THR A 616 37.11 -8.41 26.96
CA THR A 616 38.54 -8.44 27.25
C THR A 616 38.90 -7.68 28.53
N THR A 617 38.07 -6.71 28.93
CA THR A 617 38.28 -5.86 30.11
C THR A 617 36.98 -5.65 30.89
N LEU A 618 36.99 -5.96 32.19
CA LEU A 618 35.87 -5.77 33.11
C LEU A 618 36.30 -5.01 34.38
N HIS A 619 35.71 -3.85 34.62
CA HIS A 619 35.88 -3.09 35.86
C HIS A 619 34.52 -2.88 36.53
N CYS A 620 34.21 -3.68 37.55
CA CYS A 620 32.94 -3.66 38.29
C CYS A 620 33.14 -3.43 39.81
N TYR A 621 34.31 -2.95 40.22
CA TYR A 621 34.62 -2.69 41.62
C TYR A 621 33.72 -1.61 42.25
N ASN A 622 33.63 -1.56 43.59
CA ASN A 622 32.83 -0.56 44.31
C ASN A 622 31.34 -0.57 43.88
N ASN A 623 30.72 -1.74 43.97
CA ASN A 623 29.29 -1.99 43.82
C ASN A 623 28.82 -2.87 44.99
N ASP A 624 27.61 -3.43 44.92
CA ASP A 624 27.04 -4.36 45.91
C ASP A 624 26.87 -5.79 45.37
N ILE A 625 27.68 -6.17 44.36
CA ILE A 625 27.60 -7.47 43.68
C ILE A 625 27.92 -8.61 44.66
N SER A 626 27.05 -9.63 44.71
CA SER A 626 27.19 -10.76 45.66
C SER A 626 27.90 -12.00 45.08
N ALA A 627 27.79 -12.18 43.77
CA ALA A 627 28.44 -13.24 42.99
C ALA A 627 28.65 -12.77 41.54
N LEU A 628 29.65 -13.34 40.86
CA LEU A 628 29.96 -13.03 39.47
C LEU A 628 30.30 -14.29 38.70
N ASP A 629 29.62 -14.55 37.57
CA ASP A 629 29.95 -15.66 36.67
C ASP A 629 30.79 -15.16 35.49
N LEU A 630 32.02 -15.68 35.39
CA LEU A 630 32.98 -15.35 34.34
C LEU A 630 33.36 -16.58 33.49
N THR A 631 32.57 -17.65 33.53
CA THR A 631 32.88 -18.92 32.85
C THR A 631 32.93 -18.78 31.33
N GLN A 632 32.10 -17.92 30.75
CA GLN A 632 32.01 -17.69 29.30
C GLN A 632 32.96 -16.60 28.79
N ASN A 633 33.44 -15.70 29.66
CA ASN A 633 34.31 -14.57 29.29
C ASN A 633 35.78 -15.01 29.16
N THR A 634 36.03 -16.00 28.31
CA THR A 634 37.36 -16.65 28.16
C THR A 634 38.44 -15.73 27.57
N LEU A 635 38.05 -14.60 26.97
CA LEU A 635 38.95 -13.58 26.43
C LEU A 635 39.36 -12.51 27.44
N LEU A 636 38.87 -12.58 28.68
CA LEU A 636 39.09 -11.54 29.69
C LEU A 636 40.55 -11.50 30.15
N THR A 637 41.24 -10.41 29.84
CA THR A 637 42.66 -10.18 30.19
C THR A 637 42.86 -9.27 31.40
N THR A 638 41.84 -8.47 31.73
CA THR A 638 41.83 -7.53 32.85
C THR A 638 40.48 -7.59 33.55
N MET A 639 40.49 -7.83 34.86
CA MET A 639 39.28 -7.91 35.68
C MET A 639 39.53 -7.28 37.05
N ASP A 640 38.67 -6.35 37.45
CA ASP A 640 38.63 -5.80 38.80
C ASP A 640 37.21 -5.79 39.36
N ALA A 641 36.98 -6.66 40.35
CA ALA A 641 35.74 -6.81 41.10
C ALA A 641 35.93 -6.50 42.60
N THR A 642 36.96 -5.73 42.97
CA THR A 642 37.21 -5.33 44.36
C THR A 642 36.12 -4.41 44.92
N LEU A 643 36.09 -4.16 46.24
CA LEU A 643 35.13 -3.27 46.90
C LEU A 643 33.65 -3.64 46.62
N ASN A 644 33.36 -4.92 46.39
CA ASN A 644 32.01 -5.47 46.35
C ASN A 644 31.79 -6.23 47.66
N THR A 645 31.38 -5.56 48.72
CA THR A 645 31.49 -6.13 50.08
C THR A 645 30.68 -7.41 50.30
N ASN A 646 29.67 -7.66 49.47
CA ASN A 646 28.86 -8.88 49.46
C ASN A 646 29.42 -9.98 48.54
N LEU A 647 30.47 -9.72 47.76
CA LEU A 647 31.04 -10.66 46.80
C LEU A 647 31.69 -11.83 47.52
N SER A 648 30.99 -12.96 47.50
CA SER A 648 31.41 -14.19 48.18
C SER A 648 32.10 -15.16 47.23
N CYS A 649 31.76 -15.14 45.94
CA CYS A 649 32.26 -16.09 44.96
C CYS A 649 32.35 -15.50 43.55
N ILE A 650 33.41 -15.88 42.82
CA ILE A 650 33.58 -15.62 41.39
C ILE A 650 33.70 -16.97 40.69
N GLN A 651 32.74 -17.27 39.81
CA GLN A 651 32.69 -18.54 39.09
C GLN A 651 33.60 -18.46 37.86
N VAL A 652 34.49 -19.45 37.72
CA VAL A 652 35.51 -19.48 36.66
C VAL A 652 35.65 -20.88 36.08
N SER A 653 36.10 -21.00 34.83
CA SER A 653 36.29 -22.29 34.16
C SER A 653 37.47 -23.13 34.67
N ASP A 654 38.47 -22.52 35.32
CA ASP A 654 39.58 -23.20 36.01
C ASP A 654 39.89 -22.52 37.34
N ALA A 655 39.28 -23.01 38.43
CA ALA A 655 39.47 -22.44 39.76
C ALA A 655 40.92 -22.60 40.26
N THR A 656 41.64 -23.64 39.82
CA THR A 656 43.02 -23.87 40.24
C THR A 656 43.94 -22.80 39.64
N ALA A 657 43.80 -22.52 38.35
CA ALA A 657 44.55 -21.47 37.68
C ALA A 657 44.21 -20.08 38.24
N ALA A 658 42.94 -19.82 38.56
CA ALA A 658 42.50 -18.57 39.16
C ALA A 658 43.05 -18.33 40.57
N ILE A 659 43.02 -19.36 41.44
CA ILE A 659 43.58 -19.29 42.81
C ILE A 659 45.09 -19.05 42.78
N THR A 660 45.80 -19.66 41.82
CA THR A 660 47.25 -19.54 41.69
C THR A 660 47.70 -18.31 40.89
N GLY A 661 46.76 -17.55 40.29
CA GLY A 661 47.03 -16.36 39.50
C GLY A 661 47.83 -16.65 38.23
N THR A 662 47.50 -17.74 37.53
CA THR A 662 48.19 -18.15 36.29
C THR A 662 47.30 -17.94 35.06
N GLY A 663 47.89 -17.89 33.86
CA GLY A 663 47.13 -17.67 32.62
C GLY A 663 46.43 -16.32 32.59
N ILE A 664 45.16 -16.30 32.16
CA ILE A 664 44.33 -15.08 32.05
C ILE A 664 44.05 -14.43 33.41
N TYR A 665 44.16 -15.18 34.52
CA TYR A 665 43.83 -14.74 35.88
C TYR A 665 44.95 -13.94 36.57
N ALA A 666 46.13 -13.81 35.95
CA ALA A 666 47.32 -13.24 36.59
C ALA A 666 47.16 -11.76 37.02
N THR A 667 46.25 -11.04 36.37
CA THR A 667 45.97 -9.62 36.57
C THR A 667 44.63 -9.37 37.27
N TRP A 668 43.90 -10.42 37.62
CA TRP A 668 42.55 -10.32 38.17
C TRP A 668 42.56 -9.88 39.63
N LEU A 669 41.72 -8.91 39.96
CA LEU A 669 41.54 -8.36 41.30
C LEU A 669 40.14 -8.68 41.82
N LYS A 670 40.07 -9.13 43.07
CA LYS A 670 38.82 -9.47 43.77
C LYS A 670 38.93 -9.14 45.25
N ASP A 671 37.78 -9.15 45.93
CA ASP A 671 37.77 -8.99 47.37
C ASP A 671 38.42 -10.14 48.12
N VAL A 672 38.96 -9.81 49.30
CA VAL A 672 39.66 -10.77 50.16
C VAL A 672 38.71 -11.88 50.63
N GLY A 673 37.42 -11.58 50.80
CA GLY A 673 36.37 -12.55 51.19
C GLY A 673 35.84 -13.41 50.05
N ALA A 674 36.02 -13.00 48.79
CA ALA A 674 35.53 -13.74 47.63
C ALA A 674 36.40 -14.98 47.34
N SER A 675 35.83 -16.12 46.98
CA SER A 675 36.58 -17.28 46.48
C SER A 675 36.41 -17.48 44.98
N TYR A 676 37.42 -18.03 44.30
CA TYR A 676 37.23 -18.60 42.96
C TYR A 676 36.71 -20.03 43.09
N ALA A 677 35.71 -20.39 42.30
CA ALA A 677 35.19 -21.75 42.23
C ALA A 677 34.74 -22.09 40.80
N GLU A 678 34.76 -23.38 40.44
CA GLU A 678 34.14 -23.86 39.19
C GLU A 678 32.61 -23.88 39.28
N ASN A 679 32.07 -23.82 40.51
CA ASN A 679 30.66 -23.71 40.78
C ASN A 679 30.47 -22.92 42.09
N CYS A 680 29.87 -21.74 41.99
CA CYS A 680 29.58 -20.86 43.11
C CYS A 680 28.22 -21.14 43.78
N GLY A 681 27.49 -22.16 43.32
CA GLY A 681 26.10 -22.39 43.72
C GLY A 681 25.17 -21.28 43.21
N TYR A 682 25.54 -20.65 42.08
CA TYR A 682 24.77 -19.59 41.45
C TYR A 682 23.37 -20.12 41.11
N VAL A 683 22.35 -19.38 41.51
CA VAL A 683 21.00 -19.61 41.01
C VAL A 683 20.87 -18.67 39.83
N GLN A 684 20.81 -19.24 38.62
CA GLN A 684 20.56 -18.45 37.43
C GLN A 684 19.19 -17.80 37.57
N GLU A 685 19.09 -16.53 37.20
CA GLU A 685 17.88 -15.74 37.19
C GLU A 685 17.59 -15.30 35.76
N THR A 686 16.31 -15.25 35.42
CA THR A 686 15.75 -14.82 34.14
C THR A 686 15.11 -13.48 34.35
N PHE A 687 15.44 -12.53 33.48
CA PHE A 687 14.88 -11.18 33.51
C PHE A 687 13.45 -11.18 33.00
N VAL A 688 12.54 -10.58 33.75
CA VAL A 688 11.09 -10.50 33.48
C VAL A 688 10.64 -9.05 33.77
N PRO A 689 10.77 -8.12 32.81
CA PRO A 689 10.54 -6.68 33.02
C PRO A 689 9.08 -6.26 33.21
N ASP A 690 8.14 -7.09 32.75
CA ASP A 690 6.72 -6.78 32.84
C ASP A 690 6.20 -7.17 34.22
N ASP A 691 5.87 -6.16 35.03
CA ASP A 691 5.35 -6.34 36.39
C ASP A 691 4.14 -7.29 36.43
N ALA A 692 3.27 -7.31 35.41
CA ALA A 692 2.10 -8.19 35.38
C ALA A 692 2.51 -9.65 35.11
N PHE A 693 3.48 -9.86 34.23
CA PHE A 693 4.04 -11.19 33.97
C PHE A 693 4.78 -11.73 35.20
N GLU A 694 5.69 -10.95 35.80
CA GLU A 694 6.41 -11.35 37.02
C GLU A 694 5.44 -11.57 38.19
N GLN A 695 4.47 -10.67 38.38
CA GLN A 695 3.47 -10.83 39.43
C GLN A 695 2.67 -12.13 39.28
N GLU A 696 2.42 -12.60 38.06
CA GLU A 696 1.80 -13.90 37.85
C GLU A 696 2.73 -15.06 38.19
N LEU A 697 4.03 -14.98 37.86
CA LEU A 697 5.03 -15.96 38.29
C LEU A 697 5.09 -16.07 39.83
N ILE A 698 4.93 -14.96 40.55
CA ILE A 698 4.77 -14.93 42.01
C ILE A 698 3.47 -15.64 42.42
N ASN A 699 2.34 -15.33 41.77
CA ASN A 699 1.03 -15.90 42.11
C ASN A 699 1.00 -17.43 41.96
N ILE A 700 1.65 -17.96 40.92
CA ILE A 700 1.73 -19.40 40.65
C ILE A 700 2.91 -20.08 41.36
N GLY A 701 3.72 -19.31 42.12
CA GLY A 701 4.72 -19.80 43.05
C GLY A 701 6.08 -20.17 42.45
N TYR A 702 6.40 -19.65 41.25
CA TYR A 702 7.74 -19.76 40.66
C TYR A 702 8.66 -18.61 41.07
N ASP A 703 8.09 -17.53 41.59
CA ASP A 703 8.80 -16.39 42.14
C ASP A 703 8.27 -15.98 43.53
N THR A 704 8.98 -15.10 44.23
CA THR A 704 8.72 -14.72 45.62
C THR A 704 8.72 -13.22 45.89
N VAL A 705 9.30 -12.42 44.99
CA VAL A 705 9.41 -10.96 45.09
C VAL A 705 9.18 -10.37 43.70
N LEU A 706 8.66 -9.14 43.64
CA LEU A 706 8.55 -8.39 42.40
C LEU A 706 9.83 -7.58 42.26
N ASP A 707 10.83 -8.12 41.58
CA ASP A 707 12.16 -7.51 41.44
C ASP A 707 12.72 -7.55 40.01
N ASN A 708 11.86 -7.82 39.03
CA ASN A 708 12.07 -8.11 37.61
C ASN A 708 12.81 -9.43 37.31
N PHE A 709 12.93 -10.35 38.26
CA PHE A 709 13.72 -11.57 38.06
C PHE A 709 13.10 -12.79 38.71
N VAL A 710 13.01 -13.85 37.92
CA VAL A 710 12.65 -15.18 38.41
C VAL A 710 13.86 -16.10 38.36
N ILE A 711 14.03 -16.94 39.38
CA ILE A 711 15.05 -18.00 39.33
C ILE A 711 14.79 -18.91 38.11
N THR A 712 15.72 -18.96 37.15
CA THR A 712 15.64 -19.76 35.91
C THR A 712 15.41 -21.24 36.20
N ALA A 713 15.99 -21.77 37.28
CA ALA A 713 15.78 -23.15 37.70
C ALA A 713 14.32 -23.45 38.11
N ASN A 714 13.56 -22.43 38.54
CA ASN A 714 12.15 -22.58 38.89
C ASN A 714 11.26 -22.63 37.64
N ILE A 715 11.64 -21.93 36.57
CA ILE A 715 10.82 -21.80 35.34
C ILE A 715 11.23 -22.72 34.19
N SER A 716 12.51 -23.11 34.09
CA SER A 716 13.04 -23.91 32.97
C SER A 716 12.39 -25.28 32.81
N GLY A 717 11.83 -25.84 33.88
CA GLY A 717 11.11 -27.13 33.88
C GLY A 717 9.60 -27.03 33.63
N ILE A 718 9.05 -25.83 33.44
CA ILE A 718 7.62 -25.62 33.23
C ILE A 718 7.22 -26.15 31.86
N LEU A 719 6.23 -27.05 31.83
CA LEU A 719 5.69 -27.62 30.59
C LEU A 719 4.52 -26.81 30.02
N THR A 720 3.77 -26.13 30.88
CA THR A 720 2.60 -25.34 30.50
C THR A 720 2.57 -24.05 31.30
N LEU A 721 2.50 -22.92 30.61
CA LEU A 721 2.35 -21.59 31.20
C LEU A 721 1.02 -20.99 30.71
N ASP A 722 0.23 -20.48 31.66
CA ASP A 722 -1.08 -19.89 31.43
C ASP A 722 -1.09 -18.49 32.06
N VAL A 723 -1.09 -17.47 31.20
CA VAL A 723 -0.96 -16.05 31.56
C VAL A 723 -2.04 -15.22 30.83
N ILE A 724 -3.26 -15.77 30.75
CA ILE A 724 -4.40 -15.18 30.02
C ILE A 724 -5.02 -13.99 30.78
N SER A 725 -5.34 -12.91 30.07
CA SER A 725 -6.12 -11.77 30.58
C SER A 725 -5.49 -11.04 31.76
N LEU A 726 -4.17 -10.85 31.72
CA LEU A 726 -3.39 -10.22 32.78
C LEU A 726 -2.88 -8.82 32.42
N SER A 727 -3.23 -8.31 31.24
CA SER A 727 -2.74 -7.04 30.68
C SER A 727 -1.21 -7.02 30.50
N ILE A 728 -0.63 -8.18 30.18
CA ILE A 728 0.80 -8.30 29.90
C ILE A 728 1.09 -7.61 28.55
N ALA A 729 2.06 -6.70 28.55
CA ALA A 729 2.51 -6.02 27.33
C ALA A 729 3.83 -6.60 26.80
N ASP A 730 4.63 -7.22 27.66
CA ASP A 730 5.93 -7.79 27.33
C ASP A 730 6.14 -9.18 28.00
N LEU A 731 6.52 -10.17 27.19
CA LEU A 731 6.84 -11.54 27.64
C LEU A 731 8.35 -11.82 27.67
N THR A 732 9.20 -10.79 27.66
CA THR A 732 10.64 -10.94 27.84
C THR A 732 10.96 -11.86 29.04
N GLY A 733 11.89 -12.79 28.83
CA GLY A 733 12.21 -13.87 29.76
C GLY A 733 11.54 -15.20 29.42
N ILE A 734 10.53 -15.22 28.54
CA ILE A 734 9.85 -16.46 28.12
C ILE A 734 10.80 -17.46 27.44
N GLU A 735 11.88 -16.99 26.82
CA GLU A 735 12.91 -17.77 26.15
C GLU A 735 13.61 -18.79 27.07
N ASP A 736 13.67 -18.52 28.38
CA ASP A 736 14.31 -19.37 29.39
C ASP A 736 13.40 -20.52 29.89
N PHE A 737 12.13 -20.53 29.47
CA PHE A 737 11.20 -21.64 29.72
C PHE A 737 11.49 -22.80 28.75
N SER A 738 12.70 -23.38 28.86
CA SER A 738 13.26 -24.34 27.90
C SER A 738 12.46 -25.65 27.72
N SER A 739 11.67 -26.04 28.72
CA SER A 739 10.79 -27.22 28.66
C SER A 739 9.35 -26.90 28.22
N LEU A 740 9.04 -25.63 27.91
CA LEU A 740 7.69 -25.18 27.64
C LEU A 740 7.12 -25.87 26.41
N SER A 741 6.03 -26.61 26.59
CA SER A 741 5.33 -27.35 25.54
C SER A 741 3.99 -26.71 25.16
N THR A 742 3.43 -25.90 26.05
CA THR A 742 2.18 -25.16 25.85
C THR A 742 2.25 -23.78 26.48
N LEU A 743 1.95 -22.73 25.70
CA LEU A 743 1.83 -21.35 26.17
C LEU A 743 0.44 -20.82 25.87
N ARG A 744 -0.24 -20.27 26.90
CA ARG A 744 -1.48 -19.50 26.73
C ARG A 744 -1.28 -18.07 27.23
N CYS A 745 -1.32 -17.11 26.31
CA CYS A 745 -1.09 -15.69 26.58
C CYS A 745 -2.16 -14.81 25.91
N GLN A 746 -3.40 -15.30 25.86
CA GLN A 746 -4.52 -14.66 25.17
C GLN A 746 -5.09 -13.48 25.97
N PHE A 747 -5.80 -12.56 25.32
CA PHE A 747 -6.44 -11.40 25.96
C PHE A 747 -5.45 -10.49 26.70
N ASN A 748 -4.29 -10.26 26.10
CA ASN A 748 -3.25 -9.36 26.62
C ASN A 748 -3.00 -8.22 25.61
N THR A 749 -1.94 -7.43 25.81
CA THR A 749 -1.62 -6.27 24.97
C THR A 749 -0.28 -6.45 24.26
N LEU A 750 0.07 -7.69 23.91
CA LEU A 750 1.33 -8.01 23.24
C LEU A 750 1.34 -7.44 21.81
N THR A 751 2.39 -6.71 21.45
CA THR A 751 2.61 -6.18 20.10
C THR A 751 3.53 -7.06 19.27
N ASN A 752 4.48 -7.72 19.91
CA ASN A 752 5.43 -8.63 19.29
C ASN A 752 5.59 -9.86 20.17
N LEU A 753 5.80 -11.03 19.56
CA LEU A 753 6.04 -12.27 20.28
C LEU A 753 7.06 -13.13 19.52
N ASP A 754 8.27 -13.23 20.07
CA ASP A 754 9.32 -14.11 19.55
C ASP A 754 9.49 -15.33 20.47
N LEU A 755 9.23 -16.51 19.91
CA LEU A 755 9.32 -17.79 20.61
C LEU A 755 10.35 -18.73 19.95
N SER A 756 11.25 -18.19 19.13
CA SER A 756 12.26 -18.96 18.40
C SER A 756 13.14 -19.84 19.30
N ASN A 757 13.41 -19.38 20.54
CA ASN A 757 14.19 -20.12 21.54
C ASN A 757 13.39 -21.19 22.30
N ASN A 758 12.04 -21.15 22.27
CA ASN A 758 11.18 -22.14 22.94
C ASN A 758 11.03 -23.42 22.11
N THR A 759 12.15 -24.07 21.79
CA THR A 759 12.23 -25.21 20.84
C THR A 759 11.44 -26.48 21.22
N SER A 760 10.91 -26.55 22.45
CA SER A 760 10.01 -27.62 22.91
C SER A 760 8.52 -27.28 22.71
N LEU A 761 8.19 -26.05 22.32
CA LEU A 761 6.83 -25.54 22.28
C LEU A 761 6.06 -26.18 21.13
N SER A 762 5.01 -26.92 21.47
CA SER A 762 4.15 -27.59 20.50
C SER A 762 2.79 -26.92 20.33
N SER A 763 2.32 -26.19 21.34
CA SER A 763 1.00 -25.56 21.33
C SER A 763 1.05 -24.11 21.81
N LEU A 764 0.60 -23.19 20.98
CA LEU A 764 0.57 -21.76 21.27
C LEU A 764 -0.85 -21.21 21.14
N PHE A 765 -1.29 -20.49 22.17
CA PHE A 765 -2.56 -19.78 22.21
C PHE A 765 -2.25 -18.31 22.54
N CYS A 766 -2.22 -17.45 21.52
CA CYS A 766 -1.85 -16.03 21.63
C CYS A 766 -2.89 -15.11 20.94
N SER A 767 -4.14 -15.57 20.87
CA SER A 767 -5.25 -14.81 20.32
C SER A 767 -5.60 -13.57 21.15
N ASP A 768 -6.32 -12.63 20.55
CA ASP A 768 -6.86 -11.46 21.25
C ASP A 768 -5.73 -10.61 21.89
N ASN A 769 -4.74 -10.27 21.07
CA ASN A 769 -3.65 -9.35 21.38
C ASN A 769 -3.60 -8.27 20.28
N ILE A 770 -2.50 -7.52 20.18
CA ILE A 770 -2.25 -6.54 19.11
C ILE A 770 -0.98 -6.92 18.33
N LEU A 771 -0.77 -8.22 18.12
CA LEU A 771 0.45 -8.72 17.50
C LEU A 771 0.55 -8.25 16.05
N ILE A 772 1.62 -7.52 15.73
CA ILE A 772 2.04 -7.19 14.37
C ILE A 772 3.12 -8.17 13.86
N SER A 773 3.82 -8.82 14.78
CA SER A 773 4.86 -9.81 14.50
C SER A 773 4.76 -11.01 15.44
N LEU A 774 4.86 -12.21 14.86
CA LEU A 774 4.86 -13.47 15.58
C LEU A 774 5.91 -14.41 14.99
N ILE A 775 6.90 -14.79 15.79
CA ILE A 775 7.94 -15.77 15.42
C ILE A 775 7.72 -17.04 16.24
N VAL A 776 7.50 -18.16 15.55
CA VAL A 776 7.20 -19.45 16.17
C VAL A 776 8.34 -20.46 15.98
N PRO A 777 8.57 -21.39 16.92
CA PRO A 777 9.57 -22.44 16.76
C PRO A 777 9.05 -23.56 15.84
N ASN A 778 9.99 -24.27 15.19
CA ASN A 778 9.70 -25.36 14.24
C ASN A 778 8.89 -26.53 14.85
N SER A 779 8.87 -26.66 16.18
CA SER A 779 8.16 -27.70 16.93
C SER A 779 6.64 -27.46 17.03
N ILE A 780 6.14 -26.28 16.65
CA ILE A 780 4.72 -25.95 16.76
C ILE A 780 3.88 -26.88 15.89
N ASN A 781 2.85 -27.45 16.51
CA ASN A 781 1.81 -28.25 15.85
C ASN A 781 0.40 -27.67 16.01
N THR A 782 0.16 -26.84 17.03
CA THR A 782 -1.14 -26.21 17.32
C THR A 782 -0.91 -24.72 17.55
N LEU A 783 -1.53 -23.87 16.72
CA LEU A 783 -1.35 -22.42 16.77
C LEU A 783 -2.68 -21.69 16.66
N TYR A 784 -3.09 -21.00 17.73
CA TYR A 784 -4.24 -20.09 17.75
C TYR A 784 -3.76 -18.66 17.97
N CYS A 785 -3.78 -17.86 16.90
CA CYS A 785 -3.31 -16.46 16.85
C CYS A 785 -4.35 -15.51 16.22
N TYR A 786 -5.64 -15.88 16.27
CA TYR A 786 -6.73 -15.05 15.75
C TYR A 786 -6.94 -13.75 16.55
N ASN A 787 -7.63 -12.77 15.97
CA ASN A 787 -7.84 -11.43 16.56
C ASN A 787 -6.50 -10.75 16.92
N ASN A 788 -5.68 -10.50 15.90
CA ASN A 788 -4.41 -9.76 15.97
C ASN A 788 -4.29 -8.88 14.70
N SER A 789 -3.12 -8.29 14.47
CA SER A 789 -2.83 -7.44 13.29
C SER A 789 -1.67 -8.02 12.46
N LEU A 790 -1.64 -9.35 12.30
CA LEU A 790 -0.58 -10.02 11.56
C LEU A 790 -0.78 -9.84 10.06
N ALA A 791 0.14 -9.13 9.41
CA ALA A 791 0.18 -9.03 7.94
C ALA A 791 0.89 -10.24 7.29
N THR A 792 1.76 -10.93 8.05
CA THR A 792 2.49 -12.12 7.61
C THR A 792 2.57 -13.16 8.73
N LEU A 793 2.67 -14.43 8.36
CA LEU A 793 2.87 -15.55 9.29
C LEU A 793 3.69 -16.64 8.60
N ASP A 794 4.94 -16.86 9.02
CA ASP A 794 5.82 -17.89 8.46
C ASP A 794 5.65 -19.22 9.20
N LEU A 795 5.17 -20.24 8.48
CA LEU A 795 5.00 -21.62 8.96
C LEU A 795 5.82 -22.63 8.15
N THR A 796 6.69 -22.17 7.24
CA THR A 796 7.34 -23.01 6.23
C THR A 796 8.29 -24.07 6.81
N ALA A 797 8.81 -23.84 8.02
CA ALA A 797 9.69 -24.75 8.75
C ALA A 797 8.97 -25.62 9.81
N THR A 798 7.64 -25.54 9.88
CA THR A 798 6.81 -26.25 10.86
C THR A 798 6.04 -27.43 10.23
N ASP A 799 5.50 -28.32 11.06
CA ASP A 799 4.54 -29.37 10.63
C ASP A 799 3.22 -29.17 11.39
N ILE A 800 2.57 -28.02 11.14
CA ILE A 800 1.33 -27.63 11.82
C ILE A 800 0.22 -28.66 11.55
N LYS A 801 -0.49 -29.01 12.62
CA LYS A 801 -1.67 -29.85 12.61
C LYS A 801 -2.97 -29.05 12.76
N HIS A 802 -3.01 -28.06 13.67
CA HIS A 802 -4.18 -27.21 13.97
C HIS A 802 -3.83 -25.72 13.88
N LEU A 803 -4.50 -24.97 13.00
CA LEU A 803 -4.29 -23.53 12.82
C LEU A 803 -5.59 -22.73 12.94
N ARG A 804 -5.59 -21.70 13.80
CA ARG A 804 -6.62 -20.66 13.84
C ARG A 804 -5.97 -19.28 13.80
N ALA A 805 -6.04 -18.62 12.65
CA ALA A 805 -5.47 -17.30 12.42
C ALA A 805 -6.50 -16.35 11.76
N TYR A 806 -7.79 -16.51 12.08
CA TYR A 806 -8.83 -15.63 11.57
C TYR A 806 -8.73 -14.22 12.18
N SER A 807 -9.33 -13.20 11.54
CA SER A 807 -9.32 -11.81 12.02
C SER A 807 -7.88 -11.28 12.22
N ASN A 808 -7.16 -11.23 11.11
CA ASN A 808 -5.82 -10.67 10.95
C ASN A 808 -5.75 -9.95 9.59
N ASP A 809 -4.58 -9.46 9.20
CA ASP A 809 -4.34 -8.73 7.95
C ASP A 809 -3.59 -9.58 6.90
N LEU A 810 -3.68 -10.91 6.97
CA LEU A 810 -2.90 -11.81 6.12
C LEU A 810 -3.34 -11.67 4.65
N THR A 811 -2.38 -11.42 3.76
CA THR A 811 -2.59 -11.35 2.30
C THR A 811 -2.17 -12.63 1.58
N ALA A 812 -1.30 -13.43 2.21
CA ALA A 812 -0.87 -14.74 1.75
C ALA A 812 -0.42 -15.61 2.94
N ILE A 813 -0.44 -16.93 2.75
CA ILE A 813 0.11 -17.91 3.70
C ILE A 813 0.60 -19.15 2.94
N ASP A 814 1.80 -19.64 3.26
CA ASP A 814 2.35 -20.86 2.67
C ASP A 814 2.14 -22.05 3.62
N LEU A 815 1.30 -23.00 3.19
CA LEU A 815 0.98 -24.22 3.93
C LEU A 815 1.50 -25.49 3.23
N THR A 816 2.34 -25.34 2.21
CA THR A 816 2.76 -26.45 1.33
C THR A 816 3.57 -27.52 2.05
N ASN A 817 4.26 -27.17 3.15
CA ASN A 817 5.05 -28.06 3.99
C ASN A 817 4.30 -28.63 5.22
N ASN A 818 2.98 -28.46 5.33
CA ASN A 818 2.19 -28.91 6.49
C ASN A 818 1.22 -30.07 6.15
N PRO A 819 1.71 -31.26 5.74
CA PRO A 819 0.85 -32.36 5.28
C PRO A 819 -0.06 -32.95 6.37
N ASN A 820 0.25 -32.71 7.64
CA ASN A 820 -0.52 -33.20 8.79
C ASN A 820 -1.65 -32.25 9.23
N LEU A 821 -1.84 -31.12 8.54
CA LEU A 821 -2.88 -30.13 8.84
C LEU A 821 -4.28 -30.75 8.68
N ASP A 822 -5.03 -30.85 9.78
CA ASP A 822 -6.40 -31.39 9.83
C ASP A 822 -7.47 -30.33 10.21
N PHE A 823 -7.07 -29.18 10.74
CA PHE A 823 -7.96 -28.10 11.17
C PHE A 823 -7.40 -26.74 10.77
N LEU A 824 -8.13 -26.00 9.92
CA LEU A 824 -7.71 -24.70 9.38
C LEU A 824 -8.81 -23.65 9.46
N MET A 825 -8.54 -22.53 10.14
CA MET A 825 -9.41 -21.34 10.15
C MET A 825 -8.61 -20.08 9.83
N LEU A 826 -8.87 -19.48 8.67
CA LEU A 826 -8.23 -18.27 8.15
C LEU A 826 -9.25 -17.18 7.76
N GLY A 827 -10.45 -17.20 8.34
CA GLY A 827 -11.48 -16.21 7.99
C GLY A 827 -11.11 -14.77 8.37
N PHE A 828 -11.80 -13.77 7.85
CA PHE A 828 -11.56 -12.34 8.15
C PHE A 828 -10.09 -11.95 7.98
N ASN A 829 -9.58 -12.20 6.78
CA ASN A 829 -8.25 -11.83 6.32
C ASN A 829 -8.36 -11.25 4.90
N ASN A 830 -7.24 -10.97 4.25
CA ASN A 830 -7.16 -10.37 2.92
C ASN A 830 -6.60 -11.36 1.87
N LEU A 831 -6.86 -12.66 2.02
CA LEU A 831 -6.34 -13.70 1.12
C LEU A 831 -7.05 -13.64 -0.24
N THR A 832 -6.29 -13.54 -1.33
CA THR A 832 -6.81 -13.59 -2.71
C THR A 832 -6.64 -14.96 -3.35
N ASN A 833 -5.73 -15.78 -2.83
CA ASN A 833 -5.52 -17.16 -3.21
C ASN A 833 -5.07 -17.99 -1.98
N LEU A 834 -5.20 -19.31 -2.09
CA LEU A 834 -4.73 -20.25 -1.08
C LEU A 834 -4.40 -21.60 -1.72
N ASP A 835 -3.14 -22.03 -1.64
CA ASP A 835 -2.74 -23.39 -2.02
C ASP A 835 -2.79 -24.33 -0.82
N ILE A 836 -3.70 -25.29 -0.87
CA ILE A 836 -3.86 -26.35 0.14
C ILE A 836 -3.78 -27.76 -0.44
N ASN A 837 -3.15 -27.92 -1.61
CA ASN A 837 -3.12 -29.20 -2.33
C ASN A 837 -2.39 -30.32 -1.56
N ASN A 838 -1.43 -29.96 -0.70
CA ASN A 838 -0.68 -30.92 0.13
C ASN A 838 -1.38 -31.26 1.46
N ASN A 839 -2.40 -30.51 1.86
CA ASN A 839 -3.07 -30.65 3.17
C ASN A 839 -4.27 -31.61 3.08
N LEU A 840 -4.04 -32.83 2.60
CA LEU A 840 -5.10 -33.81 2.28
C LEU A 840 -5.85 -34.37 3.50
N LEU A 841 -5.33 -34.13 4.71
CA LEU A 841 -5.91 -34.56 5.99
C LEU A 841 -6.91 -33.55 6.58
N LEU A 842 -7.17 -32.42 5.93
CA LEU A 842 -8.14 -31.41 6.39
C LEU A 842 -9.53 -32.03 6.67
N GLU A 843 -9.97 -31.93 7.93
CA GLU A 843 -11.29 -32.31 8.43
C GLU A 843 -12.21 -31.09 8.60
N THR A 844 -11.65 -29.92 8.93
CA THR A 844 -12.38 -28.65 9.10
C THR A 844 -11.65 -27.51 8.38
N LEU A 845 -12.39 -26.75 7.56
CA LEU A 845 -11.89 -25.61 6.81
C LEU A 845 -12.81 -24.40 6.96
N SER A 846 -12.29 -23.27 7.45
CA SER A 846 -13.00 -21.98 7.44
C SER A 846 -12.15 -20.88 6.80
N LEU A 847 -12.66 -20.29 5.72
CA LEU A 847 -12.03 -19.25 4.91
C LEU A 847 -12.96 -18.05 4.72
N GLU A 848 -13.93 -17.85 5.62
CA GLU A 848 -14.94 -16.81 5.46
C GLU A 848 -14.35 -15.39 5.42
N ALA A 849 -14.97 -14.42 4.77
CA ALA A 849 -14.51 -13.02 4.74
C ALA A 849 -13.04 -12.91 4.29
N ASN A 850 -12.78 -13.35 3.07
CA ASN A 850 -11.53 -13.16 2.33
C ASN A 850 -11.88 -12.71 0.90
N SER A 851 -10.91 -12.68 -0.02
CA SER A 851 -11.11 -12.30 -1.43
C SER A 851 -10.76 -13.45 -2.39
N LEU A 852 -11.06 -14.69 -2.00
CA LEU A 852 -10.80 -15.87 -2.84
C LEU A 852 -11.76 -15.91 -4.02
N THR A 853 -11.24 -16.08 -5.24
CA THR A 853 -12.05 -16.14 -6.48
C THR A 853 -12.38 -17.55 -6.94
N SER A 854 -11.61 -18.55 -6.49
CA SER A 854 -11.86 -19.97 -6.77
C SER A 854 -11.35 -20.84 -5.62
N LEU A 855 -11.97 -22.00 -5.44
CA LEU A 855 -11.52 -22.99 -4.48
C LEU A 855 -11.84 -24.41 -4.95
N ASP A 856 -10.78 -25.19 -5.20
CA ASP A 856 -10.89 -26.60 -5.58
C ASP A 856 -10.56 -27.51 -4.41
N LEU A 857 -11.58 -28.21 -3.90
CA LEU A 857 -11.42 -29.12 -2.78
C LEU A 857 -11.45 -30.58 -3.20
N ARG A 858 -11.45 -30.94 -4.49
CA ARG A 858 -11.78 -32.31 -4.96
C ARG A 858 -10.96 -33.44 -4.33
N TYR A 859 -9.74 -33.17 -3.86
CA TYR A 859 -8.84 -34.16 -3.25
C TYR A 859 -8.96 -34.26 -1.72
N HIS A 860 -9.59 -33.28 -1.05
CA HIS A 860 -9.73 -33.22 0.42
C HIS A 860 -10.90 -34.09 0.93
N THR A 861 -10.76 -35.41 0.78
CA THR A 861 -11.83 -36.38 1.09
C THR A 861 -12.15 -36.52 2.60
N ALA A 862 -11.28 -36.01 3.48
CA ALA A 862 -11.46 -36.03 4.92
C ALA A 862 -12.40 -34.92 5.45
N LEU A 863 -12.71 -33.89 4.65
CA LEU A 863 -13.50 -32.74 5.09
C LEU A 863 -14.88 -33.15 5.61
N THR A 864 -15.21 -32.64 6.80
CA THR A 864 -16.49 -32.83 7.49
C THR A 864 -17.29 -31.55 7.63
N ALA A 865 -16.62 -30.39 7.64
CA ALA A 865 -17.21 -29.04 7.73
C ALA A 865 -16.41 -28.03 6.90
N ILE A 866 -17.11 -27.14 6.18
CA ILE A 866 -16.52 -26.11 5.32
C ILE A 866 -17.31 -24.80 5.44
N THR A 867 -16.62 -23.69 5.68
CA THR A 867 -17.18 -22.33 5.59
C THR A 867 -16.31 -21.50 4.66
N VAL A 868 -16.88 -21.00 3.57
CA VAL A 868 -16.21 -20.17 2.56
C VAL A 868 -17.07 -18.95 2.21
N SER A 869 -17.93 -18.53 3.15
CA SER A 869 -18.85 -17.41 2.95
C SER A 869 -18.15 -16.06 2.91
N ASN A 870 -18.73 -15.06 2.26
CA ASN A 870 -18.12 -13.72 2.11
C ASN A 870 -16.73 -13.82 1.41
N ASN A 871 -16.72 -14.42 0.23
CA ASN A 871 -15.56 -14.40 -0.67
C ASN A 871 -16.06 -13.99 -2.07
N ASP A 872 -15.15 -13.96 -3.05
CA ASP A 872 -15.46 -13.64 -4.44
C ASP A 872 -15.54 -14.90 -5.32
N LEU A 873 -15.88 -16.06 -4.73
CA LEU A 873 -15.83 -17.34 -5.45
C LEU A 873 -16.77 -17.30 -6.66
N THR A 874 -16.25 -17.67 -7.83
CA THR A 874 -17.04 -17.89 -9.05
C THR A 874 -17.46 -19.35 -9.19
N GLU A 875 -16.63 -20.26 -8.68
CA GLU A 875 -16.84 -21.70 -8.63
C GLU A 875 -16.35 -22.31 -7.31
N LEU A 876 -17.01 -23.40 -6.89
CA LEU A 876 -16.61 -24.19 -5.73
C LEU A 876 -16.73 -25.68 -6.04
N ASN A 877 -15.62 -26.41 -5.97
CA ASN A 877 -15.59 -27.84 -6.26
C ASN A 877 -15.65 -28.70 -4.99
N LEU A 878 -16.84 -29.25 -4.69
CA LEU A 878 -17.08 -30.19 -3.58
C LEU A 878 -17.22 -31.64 -4.06
N LYS A 879 -16.67 -31.99 -5.22
CA LYS A 879 -16.67 -33.37 -5.69
C LYS A 879 -15.83 -34.27 -4.77
N ASN A 880 -16.19 -35.56 -4.71
CA ASN A 880 -15.57 -36.55 -3.82
C ASN A 880 -15.53 -36.08 -2.36
N LYS A 881 -16.67 -35.61 -1.83
CA LYS A 881 -16.84 -35.20 -0.43
C LYS A 881 -17.78 -36.13 0.33
N PRO A 882 -17.45 -37.43 0.47
CA PRO A 882 -18.35 -38.41 1.07
C PRO A 882 -18.59 -38.17 2.58
N ASN A 883 -17.70 -37.43 3.25
CA ASN A 883 -17.74 -37.21 4.69
C ASN A 883 -18.27 -35.83 5.11
N LEU A 884 -18.66 -34.97 4.15
CA LEU A 884 -19.16 -33.62 4.41
C LEU A 884 -20.61 -33.65 4.91
N THR A 885 -20.78 -34.10 6.16
CA THR A 885 -22.09 -34.29 6.80
C THR A 885 -22.46 -33.16 7.77
N ASN A 886 -21.52 -32.30 8.15
CA ASN A 886 -21.77 -31.14 9.01
C ASN A 886 -22.09 -29.89 8.15
N THR A 887 -21.87 -28.70 8.70
CA THR A 887 -22.12 -27.42 8.03
C THR A 887 -21.25 -27.27 6.78
N MET A 888 -21.89 -26.96 5.66
CA MET A 888 -21.26 -26.37 4.48
C MET A 888 -21.88 -24.99 4.29
N ASN A 889 -21.09 -23.93 4.33
CA ASN A 889 -21.58 -22.57 4.11
C ASN A 889 -20.76 -21.86 3.02
N ALA A 890 -21.41 -21.58 1.89
CA ALA A 890 -20.86 -20.84 0.76
C ALA A 890 -21.69 -19.59 0.43
N THR A 891 -22.43 -19.03 1.40
CA THR A 891 -23.24 -17.80 1.19
C THR A 891 -22.37 -16.55 1.05
N ASN A 892 -22.91 -15.48 0.49
CA ASN A 892 -22.23 -14.23 0.21
C ASN A 892 -20.98 -14.42 -0.68
N ASN A 893 -21.06 -15.33 -1.64
CA ASN A 893 -20.20 -15.41 -2.82
C ASN A 893 -21.05 -15.05 -4.03
N THR A 894 -21.28 -13.76 -4.26
CA THR A 894 -22.29 -13.29 -5.21
C THR A 894 -22.02 -13.72 -6.66
N ASN A 895 -20.76 -13.99 -7.01
CA ASN A 895 -20.35 -14.53 -8.31
C ASN A 895 -20.44 -16.06 -8.40
N LEU A 896 -20.74 -16.77 -7.31
CA LEU A 896 -20.77 -18.22 -7.25
C LEU A 896 -22.04 -18.73 -7.92
N THR A 897 -21.95 -19.06 -9.20
CA THR A 897 -23.11 -19.56 -9.96
C THR A 897 -23.29 -21.07 -9.78
N CYS A 898 -22.22 -21.79 -9.43
CA CYS A 898 -22.24 -23.24 -9.40
C CYS A 898 -21.35 -23.85 -8.31
N ILE A 899 -21.91 -24.83 -7.58
CA ILE A 899 -21.19 -25.69 -6.63
C ILE A 899 -21.20 -27.13 -7.17
N GLN A 900 -20.02 -27.67 -7.46
CA GLN A 900 -19.89 -29.00 -8.06
C GLN A 900 -19.98 -30.08 -6.97
N VAL A 901 -20.86 -31.06 -7.15
CA VAL A 901 -21.16 -32.11 -6.15
C VAL A 901 -21.27 -33.50 -6.80
N ASP A 902 -21.15 -34.56 -6.00
CA ASP A 902 -21.32 -35.95 -6.47
C ASP A 902 -22.80 -36.33 -6.70
N ASP A 903 -23.72 -35.74 -5.95
CA ASP A 903 -25.16 -35.99 -6.03
C ASP A 903 -25.96 -34.70 -5.77
N VAL A 904 -26.52 -34.13 -6.85
CA VAL A 904 -27.30 -32.89 -6.82
C VAL A 904 -28.58 -33.04 -5.99
N ALA A 905 -29.22 -34.21 -6.00
CA ALA A 905 -30.46 -34.41 -5.25
C ALA A 905 -30.18 -34.49 -3.74
N ALA A 906 -29.10 -35.17 -3.36
CA ALA A 906 -28.65 -35.22 -1.96
C ALA A 906 -28.21 -33.84 -1.46
N ALA A 907 -27.48 -33.07 -2.27
CA ALA A 907 -27.05 -31.71 -1.92
C ALA A 907 -28.24 -30.76 -1.73
N ASN A 908 -29.23 -30.78 -2.62
CA ASN A 908 -30.44 -29.96 -2.49
C ASN A 908 -31.33 -30.38 -1.29
N ALA A 909 -31.31 -31.65 -0.89
CA ALA A 909 -32.05 -32.14 0.26
C ALA A 909 -31.33 -31.88 1.60
N ASN A 910 -30.08 -31.42 1.56
CA ASN A 910 -29.28 -31.20 2.75
C ASN A 910 -29.62 -29.85 3.41
N VAL A 911 -30.14 -29.89 4.64
CA VAL A 911 -30.63 -28.72 5.37
C VAL A 911 -29.53 -27.94 6.11
N VAL A 912 -28.31 -28.45 6.17
CA VAL A 912 -27.15 -27.79 6.79
C VAL A 912 -26.14 -27.27 5.74
N TRP A 913 -26.53 -27.29 4.47
CA TRP A 913 -25.76 -26.78 3.35
C TRP A 913 -26.37 -25.46 2.87
N PHE A 914 -25.62 -24.39 3.07
CA PHE A 914 -26.01 -23.01 2.77
C PHE A 914 -25.22 -22.51 1.56
N LYS A 915 -25.91 -21.83 0.64
CA LYS A 915 -25.37 -21.24 -0.59
C LYS A 915 -26.23 -20.04 -0.99
N ASP A 916 -25.74 -19.22 -1.90
CA ASP A 916 -26.49 -18.06 -2.35
C ASP A 916 -27.72 -18.39 -3.20
N VAL A 917 -28.62 -17.41 -3.25
CA VAL A 917 -29.80 -17.42 -4.10
C VAL A 917 -29.33 -17.13 -5.53
N GLY A 918 -29.33 -18.16 -6.38
CA GLY A 918 -28.81 -18.10 -7.75
C GLY A 918 -27.75 -19.18 -8.02
N THR A 919 -27.01 -19.57 -6.98
CA THR A 919 -26.06 -20.68 -7.05
C THR A 919 -26.79 -22.01 -7.22
N SER A 920 -26.36 -22.85 -8.15
CA SER A 920 -26.90 -24.20 -8.36
C SER A 920 -25.92 -25.29 -7.93
N TYR A 921 -26.43 -26.41 -7.41
CA TYR A 921 -25.63 -27.63 -7.31
C TYR A 921 -25.64 -28.32 -8.67
N SER A 922 -24.47 -28.69 -9.18
CA SER A 922 -24.34 -29.40 -10.45
C SER A 922 -23.37 -30.58 -10.33
N LEU A 923 -23.52 -31.56 -11.22
CA LEU A 923 -22.51 -32.60 -11.42
C LEU A 923 -21.28 -32.04 -12.17
N ASP A 924 -21.46 -30.92 -12.87
CA ASP A 924 -20.43 -30.20 -13.63
C ASP A 924 -20.70 -28.70 -13.60
N CYS A 925 -19.72 -27.93 -13.10
CA CYS A 925 -19.80 -26.48 -12.95
C CYS A 925 -18.98 -25.70 -13.97
N ASN A 926 -18.26 -26.38 -14.86
CA ASN A 926 -17.39 -25.71 -15.81
C ASN A 926 -18.21 -24.90 -16.84
N THR A 927 -18.16 -23.57 -16.74
CA THR A 927 -18.73 -22.62 -17.71
C THR A 927 -17.75 -22.23 -18.82
N ASN A 928 -16.50 -22.67 -18.77
CA ASN A 928 -15.51 -22.27 -19.78
C ASN A 928 -15.64 -23.10 -21.06
N SER A 929 -15.55 -22.44 -22.21
CA SER A 929 -15.52 -23.07 -23.52
C SER A 929 -14.10 -23.58 -23.82
N ILE A 930 -13.93 -24.91 -23.89
CA ILE A 930 -12.64 -25.54 -24.19
C ILE A 930 -12.58 -26.01 -25.64
N VAL A 931 -11.53 -25.62 -26.37
CA VAL A 931 -11.29 -26.02 -27.75
C VAL A 931 -9.87 -26.59 -27.91
N SER A 932 -9.75 -27.63 -28.74
CA SER A 932 -8.48 -28.27 -29.11
C SER A 932 -8.25 -28.08 -30.62
N PRO A 933 -7.76 -26.91 -31.07
CA PRO A 933 -7.57 -26.66 -32.49
C PRO A 933 -6.30 -27.34 -33.01
N LYS A 934 -6.37 -27.80 -34.26
CA LYS A 934 -5.22 -28.33 -34.99
C LYS A 934 -5.09 -27.63 -36.34
N VAL A 935 -3.92 -27.06 -36.62
CA VAL A 935 -3.63 -26.32 -37.87
C VAL A 935 -2.20 -26.55 -38.35
N PHE A 936 -1.99 -26.41 -39.64
CA PHE A 936 -0.66 -26.39 -40.23
C PHE A 936 -0.37 -25.07 -40.93
N LEU A 937 0.88 -24.63 -40.83
CA LEU A 937 1.43 -23.49 -41.57
C LEU A 937 2.15 -24.01 -42.81
N GLN A 938 1.84 -23.48 -43.99
CA GLN A 938 2.43 -23.98 -45.24
C GLN A 938 3.94 -23.80 -45.25
N GLY A 939 4.45 -22.64 -44.82
CA GLY A 939 5.87 -22.29 -44.84
C GLY A 939 6.80 -23.41 -44.34
N PRO A 940 6.72 -23.79 -43.05
CA PRO A 940 7.57 -24.82 -42.45
C PRO A 940 7.27 -26.24 -42.93
N LEU A 941 6.23 -26.44 -43.76
CA LEU A 941 5.85 -27.71 -44.38
C LEU A 941 6.19 -27.81 -45.86
N LEU A 942 6.74 -26.77 -46.50
CA LEU A 942 7.13 -26.83 -47.92
C LEU A 942 8.33 -27.76 -48.16
N SER A 943 9.18 -27.98 -47.15
CA SER A 943 10.33 -28.89 -47.20
C SER A 943 10.66 -29.44 -45.81
N PRO A 944 9.77 -30.25 -45.21
CA PRO A 944 9.90 -30.64 -43.83
C PRO A 944 10.98 -31.71 -43.66
N ASP A 945 11.77 -31.59 -42.59
CA ASP A 945 12.80 -32.57 -42.22
C ASP A 945 12.20 -33.94 -41.90
N THR A 946 10.97 -33.94 -41.36
CA THR A 946 10.18 -35.14 -41.08
C THR A 946 8.84 -35.03 -41.78
N VAL A 947 8.56 -35.98 -42.68
CA VAL A 947 7.29 -36.00 -43.44
C VAL A 947 6.10 -36.00 -42.48
N GLY A 948 5.22 -35.02 -42.63
CA GLY A 948 4.01 -34.88 -41.82
C GLY A 948 4.16 -33.99 -40.58
N LEU A 949 5.35 -33.44 -40.31
CA LEU A 949 5.59 -32.48 -39.23
C LEU A 949 6.12 -31.17 -39.79
N MET A 950 5.65 -30.03 -39.28
CA MET A 950 6.25 -28.72 -39.55
C MET A 950 7.70 -28.70 -39.07
N ASN A 951 8.57 -27.95 -39.74
CA ASN A 951 9.87 -27.60 -39.18
C ASN A 951 9.72 -26.59 -38.04
N ASP A 952 10.60 -26.68 -37.05
CA ASP A 952 10.68 -25.84 -35.86
C ASP A 952 12.00 -25.04 -35.83
N ASP A 953 12.47 -24.59 -37.00
CA ASP A 953 13.76 -23.93 -37.18
C ASP A 953 13.90 -22.67 -36.31
N LEU A 954 12.82 -21.92 -36.11
CA LEU A 954 12.81 -20.76 -35.20
C LEU A 954 13.12 -21.14 -33.75
N ARG A 955 12.58 -22.27 -33.28
CA ARG A 955 12.86 -22.80 -31.94
C ARG A 955 14.29 -23.31 -31.85
N VAL A 956 14.76 -24.05 -32.86
CA VAL A 956 16.13 -24.59 -32.92
C VAL A 956 17.18 -23.46 -32.93
N ASN A 957 16.83 -22.30 -33.49
CA ASN A 957 17.71 -21.13 -33.55
C ASN A 957 17.48 -20.12 -32.41
N ASP A 958 16.70 -20.46 -31.37
CA ASP A 958 16.38 -19.59 -30.23
C ASP A 958 15.78 -18.23 -30.62
N LEU A 959 14.97 -18.20 -31.69
CA LEU A 959 14.39 -16.97 -32.24
C LEU A 959 12.98 -16.67 -31.74
N ILE A 960 12.24 -17.67 -31.23
CA ILE A 960 10.87 -17.45 -30.75
C ILE A 960 10.90 -16.64 -29.44
N PRO A 961 10.21 -15.49 -29.35
CA PRO A 961 10.17 -14.72 -28.11
C PRO A 961 9.33 -15.44 -27.04
N THR A 962 9.71 -15.29 -25.77
CA THR A 962 8.89 -15.77 -24.63
C THR A 962 7.63 -14.94 -24.42
N THR A 963 7.58 -13.72 -24.96
CA THR A 963 6.40 -12.86 -24.99
C THR A 963 5.74 -12.95 -26.36
N SER A 964 4.42 -13.16 -26.38
CA SER A 964 3.60 -13.17 -27.58
C SER A 964 3.79 -11.90 -28.42
N PRO A 965 3.83 -12.00 -29.76
CA PRO A 965 3.86 -10.84 -30.65
C PRO A 965 2.48 -10.16 -30.83
N TYR A 966 1.42 -10.69 -30.23
CA TYR A 966 0.06 -10.15 -30.30
C TYR A 966 -0.22 -9.16 -29.16
N SER A 967 -1.36 -8.45 -29.23
CA SER A 967 -1.69 -7.33 -28.34
C SER A 967 -1.91 -7.73 -26.88
N ASP A 968 -2.15 -9.00 -26.58
CA ASP A 968 -2.31 -9.51 -25.20
C ASP A 968 -0.97 -9.60 -24.44
N GLY A 969 0.16 -9.60 -25.15
CA GLY A 969 1.49 -9.67 -24.54
C GLY A 969 1.72 -10.90 -23.66
N LEU A 970 1.00 -12.00 -23.93
CA LEU A 970 1.03 -13.21 -23.11
C LEU A 970 2.44 -13.81 -23.04
N LYS A 971 2.88 -14.27 -21.87
CA LYS A 971 4.24 -14.80 -21.66
C LYS A 971 4.23 -16.31 -21.39
N CYS A 972 5.25 -17.00 -21.87
CA CYS A 972 5.52 -18.41 -21.55
C CYS A 972 6.92 -18.56 -20.93
N GLU A 973 7.11 -19.67 -20.20
CA GLU A 973 8.40 -20.03 -19.64
C GLU A 973 9.38 -20.44 -20.75
N SER A 974 10.61 -19.92 -20.70
CA SER A 974 11.66 -20.26 -21.68
C SER A 974 11.92 -21.77 -21.80
N SER A 975 11.64 -22.53 -20.74
CA SER A 975 11.82 -23.98 -20.70
C SER A 975 10.92 -24.75 -21.67
N ILE A 976 9.80 -24.17 -22.11
CA ILE A 976 8.87 -24.78 -23.08
C ILE A 976 9.55 -25.00 -24.44
N PHE A 977 10.52 -24.15 -24.82
CA PHE A 977 11.26 -24.30 -26.07
C PHE A 977 12.30 -25.45 -26.05
N ASN A 978 12.51 -26.08 -24.89
CA ASN A 978 13.33 -27.30 -24.79
C ASN A 978 12.59 -28.56 -25.27
N ILE A 979 11.27 -28.48 -25.48
CA ILE A 979 10.46 -29.60 -25.98
C ILE A 979 10.85 -29.91 -27.43
N THR A 980 11.00 -31.19 -27.75
CA THR A 980 11.38 -31.70 -29.08
C THR A 980 10.41 -32.77 -29.56
N GLY A 981 10.51 -33.18 -30.84
CA GLY A 981 9.60 -34.16 -31.44
C GLY A 981 8.27 -33.52 -31.83
N ASN A 982 7.17 -34.28 -31.79
CA ASN A 982 5.85 -33.83 -32.25
C ASN A 982 5.39 -32.53 -31.57
N ASN A 983 5.65 -32.41 -30.26
CA ASN A 983 5.16 -31.31 -29.43
C ASN A 983 6.13 -30.11 -29.42
N ALA A 984 7.17 -30.12 -30.25
CA ALA A 984 8.09 -28.98 -30.32
C ALA A 984 7.36 -27.74 -30.85
N ILE A 985 7.63 -26.59 -30.27
CA ILE A 985 6.97 -25.34 -30.66
C ILE A 985 7.52 -24.83 -32.00
N VAL A 986 6.62 -24.47 -32.90
CA VAL A 986 6.90 -23.89 -34.23
C VAL A 986 6.82 -22.37 -34.17
N ASP A 987 5.73 -21.82 -33.65
CA ASP A 987 5.51 -20.37 -33.54
C ASP A 987 4.33 -20.02 -32.60
N TRP A 988 4.13 -18.73 -32.37
CA TRP A 988 2.92 -18.16 -31.77
C TRP A 988 1.78 -18.04 -32.79
N VAL A 989 0.56 -18.32 -32.36
CA VAL A 989 -0.69 -18.09 -33.11
C VAL A 989 -1.67 -17.28 -32.28
N TRP A 990 -2.64 -16.65 -32.94
CA TRP A 990 -3.75 -15.96 -32.30
C TRP A 990 -5.05 -16.71 -32.60
N VAL A 991 -5.79 -17.09 -31.56
CA VAL A 991 -7.03 -17.87 -31.69
C VAL A 991 -8.20 -17.06 -31.15
N GLU A 992 -9.29 -16.99 -31.93
CA GLU A 992 -10.47 -16.20 -31.61
C GLU A 992 -11.74 -17.06 -31.59
N LEU A 993 -12.62 -16.79 -30.62
CA LEU A 993 -14.02 -17.18 -30.66
C LEU A 993 -14.87 -16.03 -31.18
N ARG A 994 -15.78 -16.34 -32.08
CA ARG A 994 -16.64 -15.36 -32.75
C ARG A 994 -18.11 -15.74 -32.65
N ASP A 995 -18.96 -14.73 -32.63
CA ASP A 995 -20.40 -14.85 -32.38
C ASP A 995 -21.09 -15.78 -33.38
N GLN A 996 -22.02 -16.63 -32.91
CA GLN A 996 -22.77 -17.57 -33.75
C GLN A 996 -23.67 -16.92 -34.80
N ALA A 997 -24.19 -15.72 -34.53
CA ALA A 997 -25.09 -15.01 -35.44
C ALA A 997 -24.32 -14.07 -36.38
N ASN A 998 -23.17 -13.56 -35.95
CA ASN A 998 -22.30 -12.71 -36.75
C ASN A 998 -20.82 -13.05 -36.59
N ASN A 999 -20.27 -13.76 -37.58
CA ASN A 999 -18.87 -14.19 -37.60
C ASN A 999 -17.83 -13.06 -37.79
N THR A 1000 -18.24 -11.78 -37.88
CA THR A 1000 -17.32 -10.63 -37.79
C THR A 1000 -17.14 -10.12 -36.36
N ASN A 1001 -18.06 -10.46 -35.44
CA ASN A 1001 -17.99 -10.04 -34.05
C ASN A 1001 -17.09 -11.00 -33.24
N ILE A 1002 -16.02 -10.47 -32.66
CA ILE A 1002 -15.08 -11.23 -31.82
C ILE A 1002 -15.64 -11.24 -30.40
N ILE A 1003 -15.82 -12.42 -29.83
CA ILE A 1003 -16.25 -12.62 -28.45
C ILE A 1003 -15.02 -12.61 -27.54
N GLU A 1004 -14.01 -13.39 -27.91
CA GLU A 1004 -12.77 -13.51 -27.14
C GLU A 1004 -11.62 -13.94 -28.05
N GLY A 1005 -10.39 -13.58 -27.71
CA GLY A 1005 -9.20 -14.01 -28.42
C GLY A 1005 -7.99 -14.07 -27.50
N GLN A 1006 -7.09 -15.02 -27.77
CA GLN A 1006 -5.88 -15.20 -26.97
C GLN A 1006 -4.72 -15.73 -27.82
N SER A 1007 -3.50 -15.45 -27.37
CA SER A 1007 -2.29 -16.06 -27.92
C SER A 1007 -2.15 -17.52 -27.49
N ALA A 1008 -1.62 -18.35 -28.39
CA ALA A 1008 -1.34 -19.74 -28.13
C ALA A 1008 -0.08 -20.21 -28.86
N LEU A 1009 0.42 -21.39 -28.49
CA LEU A 1009 1.63 -21.98 -29.06
C LEU A 1009 1.26 -23.09 -30.05
N LEU A 1010 1.84 -23.04 -31.25
CA LEU A 1010 1.65 -24.05 -32.29
C LEU A 1010 2.75 -25.11 -32.22
N GLN A 1011 2.38 -26.39 -32.18
CA GLN A 1011 3.29 -27.53 -32.18
C GLN A 1011 3.56 -28.10 -33.58
N ARG A 1012 4.65 -28.85 -33.77
CA ARG A 1012 5.07 -29.39 -35.08
C ARG A 1012 4.06 -30.32 -35.72
N ASP A 1013 3.30 -31.07 -34.94
CA ASP A 1013 2.23 -31.93 -35.46
C ASP A 1013 0.90 -31.20 -35.68
N GLY A 1014 0.88 -29.89 -35.43
CA GLY A 1014 -0.22 -28.98 -35.72
C GLY A 1014 -1.12 -28.67 -34.54
N ASP A 1015 -0.92 -29.28 -33.37
CA ASP A 1015 -1.73 -29.00 -32.19
C ASP A 1015 -1.46 -27.57 -31.69
N ILE A 1016 -2.52 -26.86 -31.31
CA ILE A 1016 -2.43 -25.54 -30.68
C ILE A 1016 -2.73 -25.69 -29.20
N VAL A 1017 -1.78 -25.26 -28.37
CA VAL A 1017 -1.81 -25.44 -26.91
C VAL A 1017 -1.59 -24.11 -26.18
N THR A 1018 -1.92 -24.08 -24.89
CA THR A 1018 -1.66 -22.91 -24.05
C THR A 1018 -0.15 -22.69 -23.80
N THR A 1019 0.19 -21.66 -23.03
CA THR A 1019 1.59 -21.29 -22.72
C THR A 1019 2.35 -22.31 -21.90
N ASP A 1020 1.67 -23.32 -21.34
CA ASP A 1020 2.29 -24.49 -20.70
C ASP A 1020 2.84 -25.52 -21.70
N GLY A 1021 2.55 -25.35 -23.00
CA GLY A 1021 2.98 -26.25 -24.05
C GLY A 1021 2.25 -27.61 -24.08
N VAL A 1022 1.15 -27.79 -23.33
CA VAL A 1022 0.46 -29.08 -23.19
C VAL A 1022 -1.06 -28.95 -23.19
N SER A 1023 -1.63 -27.99 -22.48
CA SER A 1023 -3.08 -27.90 -22.25
C SER A 1023 -3.86 -27.37 -23.47
N ASP A 1024 -5.10 -27.84 -23.60
CA ASP A 1024 -6.08 -27.31 -24.56
C ASP A 1024 -6.41 -25.84 -24.28
N LEU A 1025 -6.91 -25.12 -25.28
CA LEU A 1025 -7.26 -23.72 -25.11
C LEU A 1025 -8.56 -23.56 -24.33
N ILE A 1026 -8.48 -22.79 -23.25
CA ILE A 1026 -9.60 -22.45 -22.38
C ILE A 1026 -9.97 -21.00 -22.64
N PHE A 1027 -11.20 -20.77 -23.06
CA PHE A 1027 -11.76 -19.43 -23.26
C PHE A 1027 -12.71 -19.10 -22.11
N ASN A 1028 -12.61 -17.87 -21.59
CA ASN A 1028 -13.55 -17.32 -20.61
C ASN A 1028 -14.83 -16.82 -21.30
N ALA A 1029 -15.38 -17.67 -22.18
CA ALA A 1029 -16.61 -17.47 -22.93
C ALA A 1029 -17.62 -18.55 -22.51
N ASP A 1030 -18.88 -18.14 -22.35
CA ASP A 1030 -19.99 -19.01 -21.96
C ASP A 1030 -20.07 -20.28 -22.82
N PRO A 1031 -20.62 -21.41 -22.32
CA PRO A 1031 -20.84 -22.60 -23.15
C PRO A 1031 -21.93 -22.34 -24.20
N ASP A 1032 -21.52 -21.98 -25.40
CA ASP A 1032 -22.41 -21.72 -26.53
C ASP A 1032 -21.76 -22.15 -27.86
N ASN A 1033 -22.39 -21.79 -28.97
CA ASN A 1033 -21.91 -22.04 -30.30
C ASN A 1033 -21.06 -20.86 -30.76
N TYR A 1034 -19.86 -21.16 -31.29
CA TYR A 1034 -18.93 -20.14 -31.78
C TYR A 1034 -18.37 -20.51 -33.13
N TYR A 1035 -18.02 -19.51 -33.94
CA TYR A 1035 -17.01 -19.74 -34.97
C TYR A 1035 -15.63 -19.62 -34.33
N ALA A 1036 -14.68 -20.48 -34.71
CA ALA A 1036 -13.31 -20.41 -34.22
C ALA A 1036 -12.38 -19.98 -35.37
N ALA A 1037 -11.63 -18.91 -35.16
CA ALA A 1037 -10.67 -18.38 -36.11
C ALA A 1037 -9.23 -18.55 -35.60
N ILE A 1038 -8.30 -18.78 -36.54
CA ILE A 1038 -6.86 -18.88 -36.27
C ILE A 1038 -6.15 -17.90 -37.17
N LYS A 1039 -5.34 -17.02 -36.58
CA LYS A 1039 -4.51 -16.04 -37.26
C LYS A 1039 -3.04 -16.30 -36.94
N HIS A 1040 -2.19 -15.95 -37.90
CA HIS A 1040 -0.75 -16.07 -37.78
C HIS A 1040 -0.07 -14.88 -38.46
N ARG A 1041 1.06 -14.42 -37.93
CA ARG A 1041 1.71 -13.15 -38.32
C ARG A 1041 2.11 -12.98 -39.80
N ASN A 1042 2.35 -14.08 -40.50
CA ASN A 1042 2.83 -14.10 -41.90
C ASN A 1042 2.04 -15.08 -42.81
N HIS A 1043 0.92 -15.61 -42.31
CA HIS A 1043 0.03 -16.48 -43.07
C HIS A 1043 -1.38 -15.86 -43.14
N LEU A 1044 -2.19 -16.26 -44.11
CA LEU A 1044 -3.60 -15.86 -44.18
C LEU A 1044 -4.42 -16.62 -43.13
N GLY A 1045 -5.21 -15.89 -42.35
CA GLY A 1045 -6.10 -16.40 -41.32
C GLY A 1045 -7.20 -17.29 -41.87
N ILE A 1046 -7.70 -18.18 -41.02
CA ILE A 1046 -8.77 -19.12 -41.33
C ILE A 1046 -9.84 -19.09 -40.23
N ILE A 1047 -11.07 -19.46 -40.58
CA ILE A 1047 -12.19 -19.58 -39.63
C ILE A 1047 -12.99 -20.84 -39.94
N SER A 1048 -13.63 -21.43 -38.92
CA SER A 1048 -14.58 -22.52 -39.12
C SER A 1048 -15.75 -22.11 -40.04
N THR A 1049 -16.23 -23.05 -40.83
CA THR A 1049 -17.33 -22.89 -41.80
C THR A 1049 -18.69 -22.99 -41.10
N ASN A 1050 -18.74 -23.76 -40.02
CA ASN A 1050 -19.90 -23.93 -39.15
C ASN A 1050 -19.56 -23.46 -37.74
N ILE A 1051 -20.60 -23.07 -37.01
CA ILE A 1051 -20.51 -22.87 -35.57
C ILE A 1051 -20.17 -24.21 -34.88
N VAL A 1052 -19.39 -24.11 -33.81
CA VAL A 1052 -18.91 -25.21 -32.98
C VAL A 1052 -19.51 -25.02 -31.60
N ALA A 1053 -20.24 -26.02 -31.11
CA ALA A 1053 -20.78 -26.03 -29.76
C ALA A 1053 -19.63 -26.30 -28.78
N LEU A 1054 -19.24 -25.29 -28.00
CA LEU A 1054 -18.19 -25.40 -26.99
C LEU A 1054 -18.80 -25.57 -25.59
N SER A 1055 -18.03 -26.17 -24.70
CA SER A 1055 -18.41 -26.44 -23.31
C SER A 1055 -17.15 -26.70 -22.47
N GLY A 1056 -17.33 -27.02 -21.18
CA GLY A 1056 -16.24 -27.45 -20.29
C GLY A 1056 -15.55 -28.77 -20.66
N THR A 1057 -15.89 -29.38 -21.80
CA THR A 1057 -15.18 -30.54 -22.38
C THR A 1057 -14.45 -30.12 -23.66
N PRO A 1058 -13.16 -30.46 -23.84
CA PRO A 1058 -12.41 -30.09 -25.03
C PRO A 1058 -13.06 -30.56 -26.33
N VAL A 1059 -13.27 -29.63 -27.25
CA VAL A 1059 -13.81 -29.91 -28.60
C VAL A 1059 -12.69 -29.86 -29.63
N ASN A 1060 -12.44 -31.00 -30.27
CA ASN A 1060 -11.43 -31.12 -31.33
C ASN A 1060 -11.85 -30.40 -32.60
N LEU A 1061 -11.04 -29.45 -33.05
CA LEU A 1061 -11.26 -28.69 -34.27
C LEU A 1061 -10.07 -28.82 -35.22
N ASN A 1062 -10.14 -29.77 -36.15
CA ASN A 1062 -9.02 -30.10 -37.03
C ASN A 1062 -9.14 -29.41 -38.40
N PHE A 1063 -8.38 -28.34 -38.60
CA PHE A 1063 -8.29 -27.61 -39.87
C PHE A 1063 -7.33 -28.25 -40.88
N THR A 1064 -6.64 -29.32 -40.52
CA THR A 1064 -5.63 -29.95 -41.38
C THR A 1064 -6.19 -31.04 -42.30
N ASP A 1065 -7.43 -31.50 -42.08
CA ASP A 1065 -8.00 -32.62 -42.84
C ASP A 1065 -8.55 -32.17 -44.21
N ALA A 1066 -7.86 -32.54 -45.29
CA ALA A 1066 -8.29 -32.20 -46.65
C ALA A 1066 -9.57 -32.92 -47.09
N ASN A 1067 -9.91 -34.05 -46.46
CA ASN A 1067 -11.10 -34.85 -46.76
C ASN A 1067 -12.33 -34.37 -45.97
N ASN A 1068 -12.13 -33.63 -44.88
CA ASN A 1068 -13.19 -33.05 -44.06
C ASN A 1068 -12.92 -31.57 -43.79
N GLN A 1069 -12.98 -30.76 -44.84
CA GLN A 1069 -12.70 -29.33 -44.76
C GLN A 1069 -13.75 -28.61 -43.92
N ILE A 1070 -13.31 -27.98 -42.84
CA ILE A 1070 -14.17 -27.24 -41.92
C ILE A 1070 -14.00 -25.73 -42.04
N THR A 1071 -13.36 -25.22 -43.10
CA THR A 1071 -12.98 -23.81 -43.23
C THR A 1071 -13.98 -23.02 -44.07
N PHE A 1072 -14.24 -21.77 -43.70
CA PHE A 1072 -15.11 -20.85 -44.45
C PHE A 1072 -14.42 -20.32 -45.72
N GLY A 1073 -15.19 -20.20 -46.81
CA GLY A 1073 -14.71 -19.68 -48.10
C GLY A 1073 -14.16 -20.75 -49.05
N SER A 1074 -13.73 -20.33 -50.25
CA SER A 1074 -13.18 -21.23 -51.28
C SER A 1074 -11.67 -21.08 -51.36
N ASN A 1075 -10.92 -22.19 -51.33
CA ASN A 1075 -9.45 -22.19 -51.33
C ASN A 1075 -8.84 -21.35 -50.18
N ALA A 1076 -9.52 -21.24 -49.04
CA ALA A 1076 -9.04 -20.53 -47.85
C ALA A 1076 -7.74 -21.15 -47.27
N GLN A 1077 -7.49 -22.41 -47.60
CA GLN A 1077 -6.31 -23.19 -47.25
C GLN A 1077 -5.73 -23.85 -48.50
N THR A 1078 -4.52 -24.40 -48.36
CA THR A 1078 -3.76 -24.98 -49.46
C THR A 1078 -3.39 -26.43 -49.25
N THR A 1079 -3.37 -27.18 -50.35
CA THR A 1079 -2.73 -28.51 -50.45
C THR A 1079 -1.36 -28.43 -51.12
N TYR A 1080 -0.94 -27.25 -51.61
CA TYR A 1080 0.32 -27.10 -52.33
C TYR A 1080 1.50 -27.27 -51.38
N GLY A 1081 2.35 -28.26 -51.67
CA GLY A 1081 3.50 -28.62 -50.84
C GLY A 1081 3.14 -29.39 -49.57
N MET A 1082 1.86 -29.67 -49.32
CA MET A 1082 1.41 -30.37 -48.11
C MET A 1082 1.49 -31.90 -48.24
N PRO A 1083 1.60 -32.63 -47.12
CA PRO A 1083 1.42 -34.08 -47.11
C PRO A 1083 0.08 -34.51 -47.73
N THR A 1084 -0.01 -35.77 -48.15
CA THR A 1084 -1.25 -36.32 -48.73
C THR A 1084 -2.40 -36.18 -47.72
N ASP A 1085 -3.57 -35.78 -48.21
CA ASP A 1085 -4.78 -35.57 -47.42
C ASP A 1085 -4.68 -34.45 -46.35
N THR A 1086 -3.73 -33.53 -46.50
CA THR A 1086 -3.49 -32.44 -45.53
C THR A 1086 -3.69 -31.05 -46.14
N LEU A 1087 -4.23 -30.13 -45.33
CA LEU A 1087 -4.37 -28.70 -45.61
C LEU A 1087 -3.50 -27.87 -44.65
N ALA A 1088 -3.04 -26.71 -45.14
CA ALA A 1088 -2.38 -25.69 -44.34
C ALA A 1088 -2.87 -24.27 -44.67
N MET A 1089 -2.61 -23.33 -43.77
CA MET A 1089 -2.79 -21.90 -44.01
C MET A 1089 -1.83 -21.43 -45.09
N TRP A 1090 -2.26 -20.50 -45.95
CA TRP A 1090 -1.40 -19.94 -47.00
C TRP A 1090 -0.28 -19.10 -46.40
N ALA A 1091 0.97 -19.41 -46.75
CA ALA A 1091 2.11 -18.58 -46.37
C ALA A 1091 2.24 -17.37 -47.29
N GLY A 1092 2.89 -16.31 -46.79
CA GLY A 1092 3.39 -15.22 -47.63
C GLY A 1092 2.75 -13.86 -47.42
N ASN A 1093 1.91 -13.70 -46.39
CA ASN A 1093 1.33 -12.43 -45.97
C ASN A 1093 2.37 -11.63 -45.15
N ALA A 1094 3.53 -11.34 -45.75
CA ALA A 1094 4.64 -10.66 -45.08
C ALA A 1094 4.27 -9.23 -44.65
N GLY A 1095 3.33 -8.60 -45.37
CA GLY A 1095 2.80 -7.26 -45.06
C GLY A 1095 1.75 -7.22 -43.96
N GLY A 1096 1.16 -8.36 -43.56
CA GLY A 1096 0.05 -8.41 -42.60
C GLY A 1096 -1.22 -7.72 -43.11
N ASP A 1097 -1.43 -7.62 -44.43
CA ASP A 1097 -2.50 -6.83 -45.06
C ASP A 1097 -3.68 -7.68 -45.58
N THR A 1098 -3.81 -8.90 -45.04
CA THR A 1098 -4.81 -9.94 -45.41
C THR A 1098 -4.77 -10.36 -46.88
N SER A 1099 -3.66 -10.10 -47.57
CA SER A 1099 -3.45 -10.52 -48.95
C SER A 1099 -2.03 -11.05 -49.20
N VAL A 1100 -1.89 -11.96 -50.17
CA VAL A 1100 -0.60 -12.48 -50.61
C VAL A 1100 -0.38 -12.12 -52.06
N ARG A 1101 0.66 -11.33 -52.33
CA ARG A 1101 0.95 -10.71 -53.64
C ARG A 1101 2.44 -10.73 -53.96
N TYR A 1102 2.78 -11.17 -55.17
CA TYR A 1102 4.15 -11.18 -55.66
C TYR A 1102 4.53 -9.89 -56.42
N LEU A 1103 3.60 -9.32 -57.21
CA LEU A 1103 3.76 -8.06 -57.94
C LEU A 1103 2.50 -7.18 -57.80
N GLY A 1104 2.65 -5.88 -58.03
CA GLY A 1104 1.58 -4.88 -57.91
C GLY A 1104 1.85 -3.85 -56.81
N SER A 1105 0.89 -2.97 -56.52
CA SER A 1105 1.00 -2.03 -55.40
C SER A 1105 0.74 -2.76 -54.07
N GLY A 1106 1.58 -2.51 -53.05
CA GLY A 1106 1.51 -3.19 -51.76
C GLY A 1106 1.71 -4.70 -51.90
N ASN A 1107 2.85 -5.13 -52.46
CA ASN A 1107 3.14 -6.56 -52.61
C ASN A 1107 4.13 -7.05 -51.55
N ASP A 1108 3.97 -8.30 -51.12
CA ASP A 1108 4.79 -8.92 -50.06
C ASP A 1108 6.25 -9.08 -50.46
N SER A 1109 6.52 -9.26 -51.77
CA SER A 1109 7.89 -9.28 -52.30
C SER A 1109 8.66 -8.00 -51.99
N ASN A 1110 8.01 -6.85 -52.06
CA ASN A 1110 8.58 -5.57 -51.65
C ASN A 1110 8.72 -5.49 -50.13
N THR A 1111 7.76 -5.99 -49.35
CA THR A 1111 7.88 -6.05 -47.88
C THR A 1111 9.12 -6.85 -47.45
N ILE A 1112 9.37 -8.00 -48.07
CA ILE A 1112 10.58 -8.81 -47.84
C ILE A 1112 11.84 -8.03 -48.19
N LYS A 1113 11.85 -7.38 -49.37
CA LYS A 1113 12.97 -6.56 -49.82
C LYS A 1113 13.25 -5.42 -48.84
N ASP A 1114 12.21 -4.72 -48.41
CA ASP A 1114 12.33 -3.55 -47.56
C ASP A 1114 12.84 -3.94 -46.16
N ASN A 1115 12.42 -5.10 -45.62
CA ASN A 1115 13.00 -5.69 -44.41
C ASN A 1115 14.50 -6.02 -44.58
N VAL A 1116 14.88 -6.67 -45.70
CA VAL A 1116 16.30 -6.98 -46.00
C VAL A 1116 17.14 -5.72 -46.13
N LEU A 1117 16.61 -4.66 -46.74
CA LEU A 1117 17.31 -3.37 -46.90
C LEU A 1117 17.37 -2.57 -45.60
N ALA A 1118 16.38 -2.72 -44.71
CA ALA A 1118 16.30 -2.02 -43.43
C ALA A 1118 17.12 -2.69 -42.32
N ASP A 1119 17.55 -3.94 -42.50
CA ASP A 1119 18.39 -4.62 -41.51
C ASP A 1119 19.67 -3.84 -41.20
N SER A 1120 19.94 -3.66 -39.90
CA SER A 1120 21.10 -2.92 -39.40
C SER A 1120 22.44 -3.53 -39.83
N GLY A 1121 22.48 -4.84 -40.10
CA GLY A 1121 23.63 -5.55 -40.64
C GLY A 1121 23.85 -5.31 -42.14
N ASN A 1122 22.87 -4.78 -42.88
CA ASN A 1122 22.97 -4.54 -44.32
C ASN A 1122 23.62 -3.18 -44.64
N THR A 1123 24.88 -3.00 -44.23
CA THR A 1123 25.60 -1.71 -44.38
C THR A 1123 25.89 -1.30 -45.84
N THR A 1124 25.54 -2.15 -46.81
CA THR A 1124 25.75 -1.91 -48.26
C THR A 1124 24.44 -1.79 -49.04
N SER A 1125 23.28 -1.87 -48.37
CA SER A 1125 21.95 -1.87 -49.00
C SER A 1125 21.83 -2.92 -50.12
N SER A 1126 22.44 -4.09 -49.89
CA SER A 1126 22.48 -5.18 -50.86
C SER A 1126 21.18 -5.99 -50.81
N ASN A 1127 20.57 -6.23 -51.97
CA ASN A 1127 19.43 -7.13 -52.13
C ASN A 1127 19.79 -8.63 -51.93
N LEU A 1128 21.09 -8.97 -51.90
CA LEU A 1128 21.61 -10.31 -51.62
C LEU A 1128 21.92 -10.53 -50.13
N HIS A 1129 21.74 -9.50 -49.30
CA HIS A 1129 21.87 -9.65 -47.85
C HIS A 1129 20.80 -10.59 -47.33
N SER A 1130 21.16 -11.37 -46.32
CA SER A 1130 20.20 -12.15 -45.53
C SER A 1130 20.54 -11.95 -44.06
N PHE A 1131 19.52 -11.89 -43.22
CA PHE A 1131 19.67 -11.79 -41.78
C PHE A 1131 18.79 -12.83 -41.10
N THR A 1132 19.16 -13.16 -39.87
CA THR A 1132 18.44 -14.16 -39.06
C THR A 1132 17.62 -13.43 -38.01
N GLY A 1133 16.37 -13.83 -37.82
CA GLY A 1133 15.52 -13.21 -36.81
C GLY A 1133 14.05 -13.63 -36.87
N TYR A 1134 13.31 -13.30 -35.81
CA TYR A 1134 11.87 -13.50 -35.72
C TYR A 1134 11.15 -12.36 -36.45
N ASN A 1135 10.83 -12.54 -37.74
CA ASN A 1135 10.31 -11.47 -38.58
C ASN A 1135 9.18 -11.96 -39.51
N PRO A 1136 8.10 -11.18 -39.73
CA PRO A 1136 7.01 -11.56 -40.65
C PRO A 1136 7.43 -11.79 -42.12
N ALA A 1137 8.58 -11.27 -42.54
CA ALA A 1137 9.12 -11.47 -43.89
C ALA A 1137 9.75 -12.86 -44.12
N ASP A 1138 9.99 -13.63 -43.05
CA ASP A 1138 10.39 -15.04 -43.14
C ASP A 1138 9.16 -15.89 -43.47
N ILE A 1139 8.98 -16.26 -44.74
CA ILE A 1139 7.73 -16.90 -45.22
C ILE A 1139 7.76 -18.40 -44.96
N ASN A 1140 8.94 -19.03 -45.03
CA ASN A 1140 9.12 -20.45 -44.80
C ASN A 1140 9.44 -20.80 -43.34
N LEU A 1141 9.60 -19.79 -42.46
CA LEU A 1141 9.86 -19.92 -41.02
C LEU A 1141 11.17 -20.67 -40.74
N ASP A 1142 12.18 -20.51 -41.61
CA ASP A 1142 13.51 -21.13 -41.45
C ASP A 1142 14.48 -20.29 -40.60
N GLY A 1143 14.03 -19.12 -40.15
CA GLY A 1143 14.78 -18.16 -39.35
C GLY A 1143 15.64 -17.21 -40.17
N THR A 1144 15.73 -17.36 -41.50
CA THR A 1144 16.60 -16.57 -42.38
C THR A 1144 15.81 -15.81 -43.45
N ILE A 1145 15.71 -14.49 -43.29
CA ILE A 1145 15.02 -13.63 -44.24
C ILE A 1145 15.94 -13.33 -45.43
N ARG A 1146 15.50 -13.65 -46.65
CA ARG A 1146 16.26 -13.43 -47.88
C ARG A 1146 15.38 -12.96 -49.05
N TYR A 1147 15.74 -11.82 -49.64
CA TYR A 1147 15.04 -11.29 -50.82
C TYR A 1147 15.53 -11.89 -52.15
N GLN A 1148 16.84 -12.04 -52.36
CA GLN A 1148 17.45 -12.65 -53.56
C GLN A 1148 18.52 -13.67 -53.19
N GLY A 1149 18.75 -14.66 -54.07
CA GLY A 1149 19.73 -15.75 -53.86
C GLY A 1149 19.09 -17.14 -53.95
N SER A 1150 19.82 -18.21 -53.64
CA SER A 1150 19.23 -19.55 -53.54
C SER A 1150 18.40 -19.67 -52.25
N GLY A 1151 17.23 -20.31 -52.30
CA GLY A 1151 16.33 -20.44 -51.14
C GLY A 1151 15.98 -19.08 -50.55
N ASN A 1152 15.33 -18.23 -51.33
CA ASN A 1152 14.89 -16.90 -50.88
C ASN A 1152 13.36 -16.88 -50.74
N ASP A 1153 12.85 -16.12 -49.78
CA ASP A 1153 11.42 -16.03 -49.46
C ASP A 1153 10.59 -15.51 -50.64
N THR A 1154 11.17 -14.63 -51.44
CA THR A 1154 10.52 -14.05 -52.63
C THR A 1154 10.17 -15.11 -53.68
N ASN A 1155 11.01 -16.13 -53.87
CA ASN A 1155 10.74 -17.24 -54.78
C ASN A 1155 9.70 -18.19 -54.19
N THR A 1156 9.78 -18.46 -52.90
CA THR A 1156 8.76 -19.23 -52.17
C THR A 1156 7.38 -18.60 -52.34
N LEU A 1157 7.28 -17.29 -52.10
CA LEU A 1157 6.07 -16.48 -52.33
C LEU A 1157 5.55 -16.59 -53.77
N LYS A 1158 6.45 -16.49 -54.75
CA LYS A 1158 6.10 -16.60 -56.16
C LYS A 1158 5.50 -17.97 -56.50
N ASP A 1159 6.13 -19.03 -56.00
CA ASP A 1159 5.72 -20.41 -56.27
C ASP A 1159 4.35 -20.69 -55.63
N ILE A 1160 4.10 -20.18 -54.42
CA ILE A 1160 2.78 -20.22 -53.75
C ILE A 1160 1.70 -19.57 -54.62
N ILE A 1161 1.93 -18.36 -55.14
CA ILE A 1161 0.96 -17.64 -55.98
C ILE A 1161 0.70 -18.37 -57.29
N LEU A 1162 1.74 -18.90 -57.93
CA LEU A 1162 1.60 -19.64 -59.17
C LEU A 1162 0.93 -21.00 -58.98
N ALA A 1163 0.96 -21.57 -57.77
CA ALA A 1163 0.34 -22.84 -57.43
C ALA A 1163 -1.13 -22.72 -57.00
N HIS A 1164 -1.65 -21.50 -56.77
CA HIS A 1164 -3.05 -21.32 -56.38
C HIS A 1164 -4.02 -21.92 -57.42
N PRO A 1165 -5.04 -22.71 -57.02
CA PRO A 1165 -5.96 -23.38 -57.95
C PRO A 1165 -6.62 -22.44 -58.96
N ASP A 1166 -7.07 -21.26 -58.50
CA ASP A 1166 -7.74 -20.27 -59.36
C ASP A 1166 -6.79 -19.53 -60.32
N ASN A 1167 -5.47 -19.65 -60.13
CA ASN A 1167 -4.45 -19.08 -61.02
C ASN A 1167 -4.02 -20.06 -62.14
N GLN A 1168 -4.43 -21.33 -62.10
CA GLN A 1168 -3.92 -22.37 -63.02
C GLN A 1168 -4.36 -22.20 -64.48
N SER A 1169 -5.50 -21.55 -64.74
CA SER A 1169 -6.05 -21.42 -66.09
C SER A 1169 -5.27 -20.43 -66.98
N SER A 1170 -4.61 -19.44 -66.38
CA SER A 1170 -3.71 -18.48 -67.03
C SER A 1170 -2.73 -17.91 -65.98
N PRO A 1171 -1.66 -18.66 -65.63
CA PRO A 1171 -0.79 -18.33 -64.50
C PRO A 1171 -0.23 -16.91 -64.60
N SER A 1172 -0.50 -16.12 -63.57
CA SER A 1172 -0.09 -14.73 -63.47
C SER A 1172 0.60 -14.46 -62.13
N ASN A 1173 1.74 -13.76 -62.21
CA ASN A 1173 2.45 -13.22 -61.05
C ASN A 1173 1.73 -12.00 -60.42
N LEU A 1174 0.66 -11.51 -61.05
CA LEU A 1174 -0.21 -10.45 -60.52
C LEU A 1174 -1.47 -11.01 -59.85
N PHE A 1175 -1.61 -12.34 -59.76
CA PHE A 1175 -2.71 -12.96 -59.04
C PHE A 1175 -2.58 -12.66 -57.54
N ILE A 1176 -3.71 -12.38 -56.90
CA ILE A 1176 -3.80 -12.03 -55.48
C ILE A 1176 -4.53 -13.17 -54.79
N ILE A 1177 -3.89 -13.78 -53.78
CA ILE A 1177 -4.59 -14.66 -52.85
C ILE A 1177 -5.13 -13.76 -51.76
N LEU A 1178 -6.45 -13.75 -51.60
CA LEU A 1178 -7.13 -12.98 -50.55
C LEU A 1178 -7.49 -13.90 -49.40
N GLU A 1179 -7.31 -13.41 -48.19
CA GLU A 1179 -7.94 -14.02 -47.03
C GLU A 1179 -9.44 -14.20 -47.27
N GLN A 1180 -9.95 -15.40 -47.00
CA GLN A 1180 -11.36 -15.75 -47.25
C GLN A 1180 -12.24 -15.52 -46.01
N PHE A 1181 -11.63 -15.07 -44.93
CA PHE A 1181 -12.22 -14.90 -43.63
C PHE A 1181 -12.79 -13.44 -43.50
N PRO A 1182 -14.04 -13.22 -43.02
CA PRO A 1182 -14.65 -11.88 -42.93
C PRO A 1182 -14.09 -11.02 -41.79
N GLU A 1183 -13.38 -9.95 -42.11
CA GLU A 1183 -12.91 -8.94 -41.14
C GLU A 1183 -13.93 -7.80 -40.96
N ASN A 1184 -13.93 -7.19 -39.77
CA ASN A 1184 -14.77 -6.02 -39.43
C ASN A 1184 -14.21 -4.71 -39.99
#